data_AF-B1WU47-F1
#
_entry.id   AF-B1WU47-F1
#
_cell.length_a   1.000
_cell.length_b   1.000
_cell.length_c   1.000
_cell.angle_alpha   90.00
_cell.angle_beta   90.00
_cell.angle_gamma   90.00
#
_symmetry.space_group_name_H-M   'P 1'
#
loop_
_entity.id
_entity.type
_entity.pdbx_description
1 polymer ?
#
loop_
_entity_poly.entity_id
_entity_poly.type
_entity_poly.pdbx_seq_one_letter_code
_entity_poly.pdbx_strand_id
1 'polypeptide(L)'
;MPYEPLKIRTEKPVLSWADHELGSAEIKMAKNVASLPFVYKHVALMPDVHLGKGALVGSVIATEDAVIPAAVGVDIGCGMAAIKTPYKAEQLEGKLKQIRSEIEATIPVGFDENKEADKTVTNWQNWRDFKDLHKGVQKLESKALKQMGSLGGGNHFIEVCLDTEDQIWLMLHSGSRHIGNKLAQCHIGTAKELAKLASLSLPDPDLAYFVAGTDEFVAYWHDLQWAQNYARFNRDVMMQRFKQIIDKYLAGGKPNKPLLSVNCHHNYAEKELHFGQEVYVTRKGAVRAREEDYGIIPGSMGAKSYIVKGKGNHDSYCSCFPAKTLILTDQGLMNIEDVFNSSTAVKLISYDQESQTFIPKKIIDKSVRNALVNQYSLSQTRRRLENTICCTPDHPFATYNRGELVYDSIERIANNQSGVIIPTQISLPSNLSFEEQDQNFYYLLGLILSDGTIHLNKRANAPDTNQRPREGKYLQSYIHIFQANKPEKKEFINHIETLLKIYSDKVSIRIISPEKSDVQDQIIAEKGWIELTISDLDFVNRVNKTLSNLSNILLTNPWLALHFLAGYLDGDGSYNRYTISISVVKREIFSPLVCIFLSLGVAYKVYRNRDHYVIEFRDNVIINKLREICKRLQIQELSKRFYSDRLLLAKTMIDGESKCENLTTMAKQEKMVSVHKFEGQLDKTLAMNRVFDLETVGKTRVYNFTVEDNHNYIVFTDFYTPVLVHNCSHGAGRLMSRTQAKKQFTLDDLISQTEGVECRKDRGVLDEIPGAYKPIETVINQQSDLVEVVATLKQVLCVKG
;
A
#
# COMPACT_ATOMS: atom_id res chain seq x y z
N MET A 1 -5.04 2.17 3.81
CA MET A 1 -4.70 0.73 3.66
C MET A 1 -5.02 0.26 2.26
N PRO A 2 -4.29 -0.69 1.64
CA PRO A 2 -4.99 -1.63 0.78
C PRO A 2 -5.87 -2.46 1.71
N TYR A 3 -7.16 -2.55 1.43
CA TYR A 3 -7.96 -3.60 2.05
C TYR A 3 -7.29 -4.97 1.84
N GLU A 4 -7.37 -5.84 2.83
CA GLU A 4 -7.11 -7.26 2.61
C GLU A 4 -8.41 -7.95 2.20
N PRO A 5 -8.48 -8.59 1.02
CA PRO A 5 -9.59 -9.49 0.71
C PRO A 5 -9.59 -10.66 1.70
N LEU A 6 -10.62 -10.74 2.55
CA LEU A 6 -10.76 -11.86 3.48
C LEU A 6 -10.80 -13.17 2.69
N LYS A 7 -10.02 -14.17 3.14
CA LYS A 7 -9.86 -15.48 2.47
C LYS A 7 -11.09 -16.40 2.66
N ILE A 8 -12.29 -15.87 2.39
CA ILE A 8 -13.58 -16.54 2.55
C ILE A 8 -14.30 -16.73 1.21
N ARG A 9 -14.71 -17.97 0.93
CA ARG A 9 -15.52 -18.29 -0.26
C ARG A 9 -16.94 -17.74 -0.10
N THR A 10 -17.23 -16.68 -0.83
CA THR A 10 -18.43 -15.83 -0.84
C THR A 10 -18.82 -15.53 -2.29
N GLU A 11 -19.98 -14.91 -2.55
CA GLU A 11 -20.34 -14.48 -3.91
C GLU A 11 -19.67 -13.16 -4.28
N LYS A 12 -19.66 -12.21 -3.33
CA LYS A 12 -18.94 -10.93 -3.44
C LYS A 12 -17.77 -10.94 -2.45
N PRO A 13 -16.58 -10.40 -2.78
CA PRO A 13 -15.48 -10.34 -1.83
C PRO A 13 -15.80 -9.46 -0.62
N VAL A 14 -15.12 -9.74 0.50
CA VAL A 14 -15.08 -8.84 1.66
C VAL A 14 -13.70 -8.22 1.76
N LEU A 15 -13.66 -6.89 1.74
CA LEU A 15 -12.46 -6.08 1.71
C LEU A 15 -12.23 -5.49 3.11
N SER A 16 -11.11 -5.80 3.75
CA SER A 16 -10.87 -5.48 5.17
C SER A 16 -9.73 -4.50 5.36
N TRP A 17 -10.03 -3.30 5.85
CA TRP A 17 -9.05 -2.30 6.32
C TRP A 17 -8.63 -2.54 7.77
N ALA A 18 -8.77 -3.77 8.29
CA ALA A 18 -8.51 -4.12 9.67
C ALA A 18 -7.09 -4.67 9.87
N ASP A 19 -6.32 -4.08 10.78
CA ASP A 19 -4.94 -4.45 11.10
C ASP A 19 -4.79 -5.70 11.99
N HIS A 20 -5.78 -6.59 11.99
CA HIS A 20 -5.83 -7.77 12.85
C HIS A 20 -6.67 -8.91 12.24
N GLU A 21 -6.34 -10.15 12.60
CA GLU A 21 -7.18 -11.30 12.25
C GLU A 21 -8.56 -11.19 12.91
N LEU A 22 -9.61 -11.33 12.10
CA LEU A 22 -10.99 -11.38 12.56
C LEU A 22 -11.27 -12.71 13.28
N GLY A 23 -12.00 -12.65 14.38
CA GLY A 23 -12.45 -13.85 15.09
C GLY A 23 -13.37 -14.72 14.21
N SER A 24 -13.45 -16.02 14.50
CA SER A 24 -14.25 -16.98 13.71
C SER A 24 -15.72 -16.59 13.56
N ALA A 25 -16.30 -15.92 14.57
CA ALA A 25 -17.65 -15.37 14.52
C ALA A 25 -17.77 -14.13 13.63
N GLU A 26 -16.71 -13.33 13.50
CA GLU A 26 -16.65 -12.12 12.68
C GLU A 26 -16.46 -12.50 11.21
N ILE A 27 -15.54 -13.43 10.93
CA ILE A 27 -15.39 -14.10 9.64
C ILE A 27 -16.72 -14.72 9.19
N LYS A 28 -17.47 -15.38 10.10
CA LYS A 28 -18.80 -15.90 9.79
C LYS A 28 -19.80 -14.78 9.46
N MET A 29 -19.84 -13.69 10.23
CA MET A 29 -20.77 -12.58 9.98
C MET A 29 -20.47 -11.87 8.65
N ALA A 30 -19.21 -11.58 8.37
CA ALA A 30 -18.74 -11.05 7.09
C ALA A 30 -19.13 -11.97 5.92
N LYS A 31 -18.86 -13.28 6.04
CA LYS A 31 -19.24 -14.29 5.04
C LYS A 31 -20.75 -14.33 4.81
N ASN A 32 -21.54 -14.30 5.88
CA ASN A 32 -22.99 -14.39 5.80
C ASN A 32 -23.58 -13.18 5.05
N VAL A 33 -23.09 -11.96 5.31
CA VAL A 33 -23.50 -10.75 4.56
C VAL A 33 -23.10 -10.84 3.08
N ALA A 34 -21.83 -11.15 2.79
CA ALA A 34 -21.30 -11.17 1.42
C ALA A 34 -21.68 -12.41 0.58
N SER A 35 -22.53 -13.28 1.13
CA SER A 35 -23.20 -14.37 0.42
C SER A 35 -24.65 -14.02 0.03
N LEU A 36 -25.09 -12.78 0.24
CA LEU A 36 -26.39 -12.28 -0.23
C LEU A 36 -26.25 -11.80 -1.70
N PRO A 37 -27.14 -12.23 -2.61
CA PRO A 37 -26.93 -12.05 -4.06
C PRO A 37 -26.98 -10.58 -4.50
N PHE A 38 -27.73 -9.76 -3.77
CA PHE A 38 -27.94 -8.33 -4.01
C PHE A 38 -26.86 -7.42 -3.40
N VAL A 39 -25.78 -7.96 -2.80
CA VAL A 39 -24.66 -7.13 -2.34
C VAL A 39 -23.90 -6.57 -3.55
N TYR A 40 -23.74 -5.25 -3.58
CA TYR A 40 -23.16 -4.56 -4.72
C TYR A 40 -21.63 -4.53 -4.64
N LYS A 41 -20.98 -5.15 -5.63
CA LYS A 41 -19.51 -5.30 -5.78
C LYS A 41 -18.81 -6.06 -4.65
N HIS A 42 -18.90 -5.59 -3.40
CA HIS A 42 -18.16 -6.09 -2.25
C HIS A 42 -18.80 -5.64 -0.92
N VAL A 43 -18.33 -6.20 0.21
CA VAL A 43 -18.54 -5.62 1.55
C VAL A 43 -17.22 -5.01 2.02
N ALA A 44 -17.25 -3.78 2.52
CA ALA A 44 -16.07 -3.13 3.10
C ALA A 44 -16.12 -3.18 4.63
N LEU A 45 -15.04 -3.61 5.26
CA LEU A 45 -14.84 -3.63 6.71
C LEU A 45 -13.79 -2.59 7.09
N MET A 46 -14.16 -1.71 8.00
CA MET A 46 -13.39 -0.53 8.38
C MET A 46 -12.25 -0.87 9.34
N PRO A 47 -11.28 0.05 9.51
CA PRO A 47 -10.31 0.06 10.60
C PRO A 47 -10.82 -0.48 11.94
N ASP A 48 -12.02 -0.05 12.35
CA ASP A 48 -12.58 -0.29 13.67
C ASP A 48 -13.39 -1.59 13.84
N VAL A 49 -13.38 -2.45 12.82
CA VAL A 49 -14.32 -3.58 12.69
C VAL A 49 -14.35 -4.51 13.91
N HIS A 50 -15.55 -4.89 14.33
CA HIS A 50 -15.79 -5.89 15.39
C HIS A 50 -17.22 -6.47 15.36
N LEU A 51 -17.44 -7.55 16.12
CA LEU A 51 -18.76 -8.19 16.29
C LEU A 51 -19.90 -7.19 16.53
N GLY A 52 -20.88 -7.22 15.62
CA GLY A 52 -22.13 -6.48 15.72
C GLY A 52 -23.34 -7.41 15.86
N LYS A 53 -24.48 -6.96 15.31
CA LYS A 53 -25.72 -7.73 15.16
C LYS A 53 -26.21 -7.58 13.72
N GLY A 54 -26.55 -8.69 13.04
CA GLY A 54 -26.82 -8.73 11.60
C GLY A 54 -25.56 -8.48 10.76
N ALA A 55 -25.01 -7.27 10.82
CA ALA A 55 -23.70 -6.90 10.28
C ALA A 55 -22.73 -6.45 11.38
N LEU A 56 -21.43 -6.56 11.07
CA LEU A 56 -20.31 -6.10 11.91
C LEU A 56 -20.41 -4.59 12.16
N VAL A 57 -19.96 -4.13 13.32
CA VAL A 57 -19.64 -2.70 13.51
C VAL A 57 -18.33 -2.45 12.77
N GLY A 58 -18.16 -1.24 12.21
CA GLY A 58 -17.10 -0.98 11.24
C GLY A 58 -17.37 -1.69 9.91
N SER A 59 -18.58 -1.58 9.36
CA SER A 59 -18.90 -2.10 8.03
C SER A 59 -19.69 -1.13 7.14
N VAL A 60 -19.40 -1.21 5.85
CA VAL A 60 -20.11 -0.53 4.76
C VAL A 60 -20.57 -1.60 3.76
N ILE A 61 -21.88 -1.62 3.51
CA ILE A 61 -22.55 -2.62 2.68
C ILE A 61 -23.41 -1.85 1.67
N ALA A 62 -23.01 -1.90 0.40
CA ALA A 62 -23.84 -1.42 -0.70
C ALA A 62 -24.74 -2.55 -1.21
N THR A 63 -25.99 -2.25 -1.58
CA THR A 63 -26.96 -3.22 -2.08
C THR A 63 -27.76 -2.70 -3.28
N GLU A 64 -27.97 -3.58 -4.26
CA GLU A 64 -28.89 -3.38 -5.38
C GLU A 64 -30.31 -3.74 -4.91
N ASP A 65 -31.27 -2.84 -5.10
CA ASP A 65 -32.72 -3.05 -4.90
C ASP A 65 -33.17 -3.76 -3.60
N ALA A 66 -32.40 -3.66 -2.51
CA ALA A 66 -32.74 -4.21 -1.20
C ALA A 66 -32.05 -3.47 -0.05
N VAL A 67 -32.60 -3.54 1.17
CA VAL A 67 -31.93 -3.09 2.41
C VAL A 67 -32.18 -4.07 3.56
N ILE A 68 -31.16 -4.28 4.41
CA ILE A 68 -31.16 -5.21 5.54
C ILE A 68 -31.31 -4.41 6.87
N PRO A 69 -32.47 -4.41 7.55
CA PRO A 69 -32.70 -3.53 8.71
C PRO A 69 -31.73 -3.75 9.89
N ALA A 70 -31.28 -4.99 10.14
CA ALA A 70 -30.31 -5.25 11.20
C ALA A 70 -28.88 -4.83 10.83
N ALA A 71 -28.57 -4.66 9.53
CA ALA A 71 -27.25 -4.21 9.10
C ALA A 71 -27.00 -2.76 9.52
N VAL A 72 -27.99 -1.86 9.36
CA VAL A 72 -27.97 -0.48 9.92
C VAL A 72 -27.81 -0.50 11.44
N GLY A 73 -28.52 -1.43 12.12
CA GLY A 73 -28.40 -1.66 13.56
C GLY A 73 -29.54 -1.06 14.39
N VAL A 74 -29.44 -1.23 15.71
CA VAL A 74 -30.53 -0.94 16.66
C VAL A 74 -30.43 0.42 17.36
N ASP A 75 -29.51 1.29 16.92
CA ASP A 75 -29.58 2.73 17.18
C ASP A 75 -29.36 3.45 15.85
N ILE A 76 -30.49 3.70 15.18
CA ILE A 76 -30.55 4.36 13.87
C ILE A 76 -30.06 5.80 14.01
N GLY A 77 -29.30 6.30 13.03
CA GLY A 77 -28.80 7.66 13.04
C GLY A 77 -27.80 7.98 14.16
N CYS A 78 -27.33 6.98 14.92
CA CYS A 78 -26.24 7.15 15.89
C CYS A 78 -25.03 7.81 15.20
N GLY A 79 -24.37 8.73 15.90
CA GLY A 79 -23.30 9.53 15.33
C GLY A 79 -22.84 10.69 16.19
N MET A 80 -22.02 11.54 15.60
CA MET A 80 -21.22 12.54 16.28
C MET A 80 -21.68 13.96 15.94
N ALA A 81 -21.51 14.89 16.87
CA ALA A 81 -21.54 16.32 16.59
C ALA A 81 -20.40 17.04 17.32
N ALA A 82 -19.77 18.02 16.66
CA ALA A 82 -18.69 18.83 17.21
C ALA A 82 -18.74 20.27 16.71
N ILE A 83 -18.33 21.23 17.55
CA ILE A 83 -18.19 22.65 17.17
C ILE A 83 -16.87 23.26 17.69
N LYS A 84 -16.16 24.04 16.85
CA LYS A 84 -15.02 24.88 17.27
C LYS A 84 -15.57 26.19 17.82
N THR A 85 -15.30 26.51 19.08
CA THR A 85 -15.78 27.76 19.71
C THR A 85 -14.74 28.88 19.56
N PRO A 86 -15.11 30.17 19.71
CA PRO A 86 -14.13 31.26 19.74
C PRO A 86 -13.33 31.37 21.05
N TYR A 87 -13.46 30.42 21.99
CA TYR A 87 -12.81 30.47 23.30
C TYR A 87 -11.49 29.70 23.36
N LYS A 88 -10.59 30.11 24.27
CA LYS A 88 -9.27 29.49 24.53
C LYS A 88 -9.19 28.77 25.87
N ALA A 89 -8.33 27.76 25.96
CA ALA A 89 -8.16 26.85 27.10
C ALA A 89 -8.10 27.53 28.48
N GLU A 90 -7.34 28.61 28.60
CA GLU A 90 -7.19 29.44 29.82
C GLU A 90 -8.54 29.80 30.46
N GLN A 91 -9.57 30.04 29.63
CA GLN A 91 -10.89 30.46 30.11
C GLN A 91 -11.62 29.35 30.91
N LEU A 92 -11.20 28.08 30.81
CA LEU A 92 -11.76 26.93 31.54
C LEU A 92 -11.14 26.73 32.94
N GLU A 93 -10.05 27.43 33.28
CA GLU A 93 -9.30 27.19 34.52
C GLU A 93 -10.22 27.30 35.76
N GLY A 94 -10.15 26.30 36.65
CA GLY A 94 -11.00 26.17 37.83
C GLY A 94 -12.49 25.84 37.58
N LYS A 95 -12.98 25.87 36.33
CA LYS A 95 -14.42 25.76 36.01
C LYS A 95 -14.89 24.37 35.60
N LEU A 96 -14.00 23.49 35.13
CA LEU A 96 -14.35 22.19 34.51
C LEU A 96 -15.37 21.38 35.35
N LYS A 97 -15.16 21.26 36.66
CA LYS A 97 -16.07 20.53 37.55
C LYS A 97 -17.48 21.13 37.63
N GLN A 98 -17.58 22.47 37.63
CA GLN A 98 -18.88 23.16 37.65
C GLN A 98 -19.60 23.01 36.30
N ILE A 99 -18.87 23.17 35.20
CA ILE A 99 -19.36 22.93 33.84
C ILE A 99 -19.88 21.49 33.72
N ARG A 100 -19.14 20.50 34.22
CA ARG A 100 -19.53 19.08 34.18
C ARG A 100 -20.84 18.83 34.93
N SER A 101 -20.97 19.34 36.16
CA SER A 101 -22.21 19.18 36.94
C SER A 101 -23.41 19.90 36.32
N GLU A 102 -23.21 21.06 35.69
CA GLU A 102 -24.28 21.76 34.95
C GLU A 102 -24.73 20.97 33.71
N ILE A 103 -23.79 20.32 32.98
CA ILE A 103 -24.11 19.43 31.86
C ILE A 103 -24.92 18.22 32.34
N GLU A 104 -24.44 17.53 33.40
CA GLU A 104 -25.12 16.37 34.01
C GLU A 104 -26.52 16.73 34.55
N ALA A 105 -26.75 17.98 34.95
CA ALA A 105 -28.07 18.47 35.38
C ALA A 105 -29.00 18.94 34.24
N THR A 106 -28.45 19.36 33.10
CA THR A 106 -29.20 19.99 31.99
C THR A 106 -29.49 19.04 30.82
N ILE A 107 -28.65 18.02 30.62
CA ILE A 107 -28.77 17.05 29.52
C ILE A 107 -28.89 15.64 30.14
N PRO A 108 -30.08 15.01 30.11
CA PRO A 108 -30.28 13.72 30.77
C PRO A 108 -29.40 12.60 30.17
N VAL A 109 -28.79 11.80 31.03
CA VAL A 109 -27.86 10.70 30.69
C VAL A 109 -28.52 9.32 30.89
N GLY A 110 -27.81 8.22 30.60
CA GLY A 110 -28.28 6.87 30.91
C GLY A 110 -29.64 6.47 30.31
N PHE A 111 -30.62 6.29 31.18
CA PHE A 111 -32.00 5.96 30.83
C PHE A 111 -32.98 7.12 31.07
N ASP A 112 -32.48 8.27 31.50
CA ASP A 112 -33.28 9.43 31.87
C ASP A 112 -33.77 10.21 30.64
N GLU A 113 -34.83 10.97 30.87
CA GLU A 113 -35.52 11.79 29.89
C GLU A 113 -35.92 13.14 30.51
N ASN A 114 -36.18 14.14 29.66
CA ASN A 114 -36.56 15.46 30.13
C ASN A 114 -37.93 15.39 30.82
N LYS A 115 -38.09 16.11 31.94
CA LYS A 115 -39.36 16.18 32.67
C LYS A 115 -40.50 16.66 31.75
N GLU A 116 -40.21 17.67 30.94
CA GLU A 116 -41.04 18.23 29.87
C GLU A 116 -40.17 18.51 28.64
N ALA A 117 -40.79 18.58 27.45
CA ALA A 117 -40.11 18.94 26.21
C ALA A 117 -40.02 20.47 26.06
N ASP A 118 -38.88 20.99 25.63
CA ASP A 118 -38.72 22.42 25.36
C ASP A 118 -39.33 22.85 24.00
N LYS A 119 -39.44 24.16 23.78
CA LYS A 119 -40.04 24.70 22.55
C LYS A 119 -39.24 24.40 21.27
N THR A 120 -37.94 24.15 21.35
CA THR A 120 -37.14 23.71 20.19
C THR A 120 -37.52 22.29 19.81
N VAL A 121 -37.67 21.42 20.82
CA VAL A 121 -38.15 20.03 20.65
C VAL A 121 -39.58 19.98 20.08
N THR A 122 -40.55 20.70 20.66
CA THR A 122 -41.95 20.63 20.22
C THR A 122 -42.18 21.21 18.82
N ASN A 123 -41.34 22.15 18.37
CA ASN A 123 -41.49 22.82 17.08
C ASN A 123 -40.81 22.07 15.91
N TRP A 124 -40.21 20.89 16.17
CA TRP A 124 -39.61 20.07 15.13
C TRP A 124 -40.68 19.54 14.15
N GLN A 125 -40.54 19.82 12.86
CA GLN A 125 -41.65 19.65 11.92
C GLN A 125 -42.04 18.19 11.66
N ASN A 126 -41.07 17.27 11.77
CA ASN A 126 -41.26 15.84 11.53
C ASN A 126 -42.15 15.13 12.58
N TRP A 127 -42.57 15.81 13.66
CA TRP A 127 -43.62 15.26 14.53
C TRP A 127 -44.95 15.04 13.80
N ARG A 128 -45.22 15.78 12.72
CA ARG A 128 -46.41 15.61 11.86
C ARG A 128 -46.52 14.21 11.25
N ASP A 129 -45.36 13.59 11.01
CA ASP A 129 -45.21 12.30 10.34
C ASP A 129 -45.17 11.15 11.37
N PHE A 130 -45.12 11.45 12.69
CA PHE A 130 -45.00 10.45 13.76
C PHE A 130 -46.17 9.46 13.77
N LYS A 131 -47.37 9.94 13.45
CA LYS A 131 -48.60 9.13 13.32
C LYS A 131 -48.49 8.05 12.22
N ASP A 132 -47.69 8.30 11.19
CA ASP A 132 -47.56 7.44 10.00
C ASP A 132 -46.41 6.42 10.17
N LEU A 133 -45.60 6.56 11.23
CA LEU A 133 -44.61 5.56 11.64
C LEU A 133 -45.26 4.22 11.99
N HIS A 134 -44.48 3.14 11.90
CA HIS A 134 -44.93 1.78 12.18
C HIS A 134 -45.73 1.66 13.50
N LYS A 135 -46.95 1.10 13.39
CA LYS A 135 -47.96 0.86 14.46
C LYS A 135 -47.42 0.45 15.83
N GLY A 136 -46.30 -0.29 15.88
CA GLY A 136 -45.64 -0.70 17.13
C GLY A 136 -45.01 0.44 17.94
N VAL A 137 -44.79 1.64 17.37
CA VAL A 137 -44.17 2.78 18.06
C VAL A 137 -45.10 3.97 18.30
N GLN A 138 -46.31 4.00 17.72
CA GLN A 138 -47.23 5.14 17.80
C GLN A 138 -47.57 5.55 19.25
N LYS A 139 -47.51 4.63 20.21
CA LYS A 139 -47.72 4.91 21.65
C LYS A 139 -46.51 5.57 22.34
N LEU A 140 -45.40 5.80 21.63
CA LEU A 140 -44.14 6.31 22.20
C LEU A 140 -43.93 7.82 21.96
N GLU A 141 -44.85 8.54 21.31
CA GLU A 141 -44.69 9.96 20.93
C GLU A 141 -44.26 10.84 22.11
N SER A 142 -45.02 10.79 23.22
CA SER A 142 -44.74 11.53 24.45
C SER A 142 -43.36 11.19 25.05
N LYS A 143 -42.91 9.93 24.92
CA LYS A 143 -41.57 9.50 25.36
C LYS A 143 -40.48 9.96 24.40
N ALA A 144 -40.72 9.95 23.09
CA ALA A 144 -39.79 10.45 22.09
C ALA A 144 -39.58 11.97 22.24
N LEU A 145 -40.65 12.73 22.50
CA LEU A 145 -40.62 14.15 22.87
C LEU A 145 -39.75 14.39 24.11
N LYS A 146 -39.94 13.60 25.19
CA LYS A 146 -39.12 13.71 26.41
C LYS A 146 -37.67 13.25 26.23
N GLN A 147 -37.39 12.29 25.34
CA GLN A 147 -36.03 11.81 25.08
C GLN A 147 -35.23 12.66 24.09
N MET A 148 -35.85 13.61 23.40
CA MET A 148 -35.13 14.55 22.55
C MET A 148 -34.38 15.59 23.40
N GLY A 149 -33.12 15.85 23.06
CA GLY A 149 -32.18 16.58 23.91
C GLY A 149 -31.58 15.73 25.04
N SER A 150 -31.59 14.40 24.94
CA SER A 150 -31.00 13.47 25.93
C SER A 150 -29.88 12.63 25.32
N LEU A 151 -28.81 12.43 26.11
CA LEU A 151 -27.59 11.75 25.69
C LEU A 151 -27.80 10.23 25.65
N GLY A 152 -28.24 9.70 26.80
CA GLY A 152 -28.39 8.28 27.06
C GLY A 152 -27.13 7.49 27.28
N GLY A 153 -27.30 6.25 27.77
CA GLY A 153 -26.21 5.35 28.14
C GLY A 153 -25.57 4.57 27.00
N GLY A 154 -24.41 3.98 27.31
CA GLY A 154 -23.64 3.11 26.41
C GLY A 154 -22.31 3.75 26.00
N ASN A 155 -22.00 3.73 24.70
CA ASN A 155 -20.83 4.43 24.17
C ASN A 155 -21.03 5.95 24.07
N HIS A 156 -22.26 6.47 24.20
CA HIS A 156 -22.56 7.90 24.15
C HIS A 156 -21.79 8.71 25.21
N PHE A 157 -21.48 9.97 24.88
CA PHE A 157 -20.69 10.89 25.70
C PHE A 157 -20.90 12.36 25.33
N ILE A 158 -20.49 13.28 26.20
CA ILE A 158 -20.30 14.70 25.93
C ILE A 158 -18.90 15.10 26.42
N GLU A 159 -18.13 15.81 25.59
CA GLU A 159 -16.74 16.17 25.86
C GLU A 159 -16.48 17.66 25.64
N VAL A 160 -15.65 18.24 26.50
CA VAL A 160 -14.89 19.46 26.17
C VAL A 160 -13.48 19.03 25.78
N CYS A 161 -13.02 19.51 24.63
CA CYS A 161 -11.70 19.23 24.09
C CYS A 161 -10.95 20.53 23.78
N LEU A 162 -9.64 20.44 23.68
CA LEU A 162 -8.75 21.49 23.17
C LEU A 162 -8.11 21.01 21.88
N ASP A 163 -7.98 21.87 20.87
CA ASP A 163 -7.11 21.58 19.71
C ASP A 163 -5.66 22.02 19.95
N THR A 164 -4.80 21.79 18.94
CA THR A 164 -3.37 22.16 18.97
C THR A 164 -3.10 23.66 19.01
N GLU A 165 -4.14 24.50 18.95
CA GLU A 165 -4.06 25.95 19.13
C GLU A 165 -4.64 26.39 20.50
N ASP A 166 -4.90 25.44 21.41
CA ASP A 166 -5.66 25.63 22.65
C ASP A 166 -7.06 26.21 22.45
N GLN A 167 -7.67 26.02 21.26
CA GLN A 167 -9.06 26.40 21.02
C GLN A 167 -10.01 25.38 21.65
N ILE A 168 -11.06 25.86 22.30
CA ILE A 168 -12.07 24.99 22.92
C ILE A 168 -13.04 24.46 21.87
N TRP A 169 -13.15 23.14 21.81
CA TRP A 169 -14.15 22.39 21.04
C TRP A 169 -15.16 21.73 21.98
N LEU A 170 -16.42 21.70 21.55
CA LEU A 170 -17.50 20.98 22.22
C LEU A 170 -17.91 19.81 21.33
N MET A 171 -17.89 18.59 21.86
CA MET A 171 -18.18 17.36 21.10
C MET A 171 -19.18 16.48 21.86
N LEU A 172 -20.02 15.73 21.13
CA LEU A 172 -20.91 14.73 21.71
C LEU A 172 -21.22 13.56 20.76
N HIS A 173 -21.56 12.41 21.35
CA HIS A 173 -21.96 11.17 20.68
C HIS A 173 -23.36 10.79 21.14
N SER A 174 -24.35 10.74 20.23
CA SER A 174 -25.68 10.17 20.50
C SER A 174 -26.45 9.79 19.23
N GLY A 175 -27.54 9.05 19.39
CA GLY A 175 -28.41 8.54 18.33
C GLY A 175 -29.90 8.77 18.57
N SER A 176 -30.71 7.85 18.05
CA SER A 176 -32.18 7.89 17.98
C SER A 176 -32.93 7.49 19.25
N ARG A 177 -32.20 7.25 20.35
CA ARG A 177 -32.76 6.96 21.67
C ARG A 177 -33.71 5.74 21.64
N HIS A 178 -34.72 5.68 22.51
CA HIS A 178 -35.60 4.50 22.55
C HIS A 178 -36.51 4.38 21.32
N ILE A 179 -36.85 5.48 20.65
CA ILE A 179 -37.79 5.48 19.52
C ILE A 179 -37.20 4.77 18.30
N GLY A 180 -35.99 5.13 17.86
CA GLY A 180 -35.33 4.44 16.74
C GLY A 180 -34.91 3.00 17.09
N ASN A 181 -34.59 2.71 18.36
CA ASN A 181 -34.38 1.34 18.83
C ASN A 181 -35.64 0.46 18.69
N LYS A 182 -36.83 1.04 18.92
CA LYS A 182 -38.11 0.34 18.74
C LYS A 182 -38.52 0.23 17.28
N LEU A 183 -38.30 1.26 16.46
CA LEU A 183 -38.48 1.20 15.01
C LEU A 183 -37.62 0.08 14.39
N ALA A 184 -36.33 0.03 14.73
CA ALA A 184 -35.42 -1.04 14.29
C ALA A 184 -35.92 -2.43 14.73
N GLN A 185 -36.36 -2.59 15.99
CA GLN A 185 -36.89 -3.88 16.48
C GLN A 185 -38.16 -4.31 15.74
N CYS A 186 -39.08 -3.39 15.44
CA CYS A 186 -40.28 -3.68 14.67
C CYS A 186 -39.94 -4.15 13.25
N HIS A 187 -39.16 -3.35 12.50
CA HIS A 187 -38.85 -3.65 11.10
C HIS A 187 -37.95 -4.88 10.93
N ILE A 188 -37.03 -5.16 11.86
CA ILE A 188 -36.28 -6.43 11.91
C ILE A 188 -37.24 -7.61 12.17
N GLY A 189 -38.30 -7.42 12.97
CA GLY A 189 -39.35 -8.42 13.16
C GLY A 189 -40.11 -8.70 11.86
N THR A 190 -40.65 -7.66 11.24
CA THR A 190 -41.41 -7.75 9.98
C THR A 190 -40.60 -8.40 8.86
N ALA A 191 -39.33 -7.99 8.66
CA ALA A 191 -38.46 -8.61 7.66
C ALA A 191 -38.29 -10.13 7.89
N LYS A 192 -38.13 -10.57 9.15
CA LYS A 192 -38.03 -12.00 9.49
C LYS A 192 -39.33 -12.77 9.27
N GLU A 193 -40.47 -12.16 9.55
CA GLU A 193 -41.78 -12.75 9.29
C GLU A 193 -42.02 -12.91 7.79
N LEU A 194 -41.71 -11.90 6.97
CA LEU A 194 -41.76 -11.98 5.51
C LEU A 194 -40.80 -13.05 4.96
N ALA A 195 -39.54 -13.06 5.41
CA ALA A 195 -38.56 -14.07 4.97
C ALA A 195 -39.01 -15.50 5.32
N LYS A 196 -39.66 -15.70 6.47
CA LYS A 196 -40.25 -16.98 6.87
C LYS A 196 -41.46 -17.35 5.99
N LEU A 197 -42.34 -16.41 5.68
CA LEU A 197 -43.52 -16.65 4.82
C LEU A 197 -43.10 -16.99 3.38
N ALA A 198 -42.13 -16.25 2.84
CA ALA A 198 -41.52 -16.52 1.54
C ALA A 198 -40.56 -17.73 1.52
N SER A 199 -40.41 -18.43 2.67
CA SER A 199 -39.53 -19.60 2.83
C SER A 199 -38.07 -19.37 2.40
N LEU A 200 -37.54 -18.16 2.59
CA LEU A 200 -36.19 -17.77 2.20
C LEU A 200 -35.13 -18.47 3.07
N SER A 201 -34.21 -19.19 2.42
CA SER A 201 -33.05 -19.77 3.08
C SER A 201 -31.97 -18.71 3.29
N LEU A 202 -31.93 -18.12 4.51
CA LEU A 202 -30.96 -17.08 4.89
C LEU A 202 -29.82 -17.68 5.74
N PRO A 203 -28.55 -17.24 5.54
CA PRO A 203 -27.42 -17.74 6.33
C PRO A 203 -27.39 -17.23 7.78
N ASP A 204 -28.18 -16.20 8.09
CA ASP A 204 -28.55 -15.77 9.44
C ASP A 204 -29.94 -15.11 9.41
N PRO A 205 -30.86 -15.36 10.36
CA PRO A 205 -32.15 -14.68 10.42
C PRO A 205 -32.07 -13.16 10.59
N ASP A 206 -31.02 -12.58 11.18
CA ASP A 206 -30.84 -11.12 11.22
C ASP A 206 -30.51 -10.52 9.83
N LEU A 207 -30.24 -11.33 8.79
CA LEU A 207 -30.04 -10.88 7.42
C LEU A 207 -31.32 -10.86 6.57
N ALA A 208 -32.49 -10.94 7.20
CA ALA A 208 -33.75 -10.66 6.54
C ALA A 208 -33.79 -9.20 6.04
N TYR A 209 -34.36 -9.00 4.84
CA TYR A 209 -34.28 -7.76 4.07
C TYR A 209 -35.64 -7.38 3.47
N PHE A 210 -35.78 -6.11 3.07
CA PHE A 210 -36.88 -5.65 2.24
C PHE A 210 -36.37 -5.38 0.82
N VAL A 211 -37.23 -5.60 -0.19
CA VAL A 211 -36.93 -5.37 -1.62
C VAL A 211 -37.47 -4.01 -2.05
N ALA A 212 -36.68 -3.24 -2.80
CA ALA A 212 -37.06 -1.91 -3.25
C ALA A 212 -38.36 -1.97 -4.08
N GLY A 213 -39.31 -1.10 -3.72
CA GLY A 213 -40.62 -1.03 -4.39
C GLY A 213 -41.75 -1.83 -3.76
N THR A 214 -41.53 -2.60 -2.67
CA THR A 214 -42.64 -3.14 -1.87
C THR A 214 -43.12 -2.14 -0.81
N ASP A 215 -44.37 -2.28 -0.36
CA ASP A 215 -44.96 -1.40 0.66
C ASP A 215 -44.17 -1.45 1.99
N GLU A 216 -43.62 -2.61 2.35
CA GLU A 216 -42.83 -2.76 3.57
C GLU A 216 -41.43 -2.14 3.45
N PHE A 217 -40.85 -2.12 2.25
CA PHE A 217 -39.65 -1.32 1.97
C PHE A 217 -39.94 0.17 2.11
N VAL A 218 -41.07 0.65 1.55
CA VAL A 218 -41.46 2.07 1.65
C VAL A 218 -41.68 2.47 3.11
N ALA A 219 -42.40 1.65 3.89
CA ALA A 219 -42.63 1.87 5.32
C ALA A 219 -41.32 1.84 6.15
N TYR A 220 -40.43 0.88 5.87
CA TYR A 220 -39.12 0.83 6.54
C TYR A 220 -38.24 2.03 6.18
N TRP A 221 -38.19 2.42 4.90
CA TRP A 221 -37.37 3.54 4.44
C TRP A 221 -37.87 4.88 5.00
N HIS A 222 -39.18 5.09 5.07
CA HIS A 222 -39.80 6.22 5.76
C HIS A 222 -39.34 6.31 7.23
N ASP A 223 -39.56 5.24 8.00
CA ASP A 223 -39.25 5.20 9.42
C ASP A 223 -37.74 5.30 9.72
N LEU A 224 -36.91 4.75 8.84
CA LEU A 224 -35.45 4.89 8.86
C LEU A 224 -35.05 6.36 8.70
N GLN A 225 -35.54 7.05 7.67
CA GLN A 225 -35.21 8.45 7.44
C GLN A 225 -35.75 9.35 8.56
N TRP A 226 -36.95 9.07 9.08
CA TRP A 226 -37.48 9.77 10.25
C TRP A 226 -36.57 9.61 11.48
N ALA A 227 -36.13 8.39 11.80
CA ALA A 227 -35.26 8.12 12.93
C ALA A 227 -33.84 8.69 12.76
N GLN A 228 -33.32 8.74 11.52
CA GLN A 228 -32.06 9.42 11.19
C GLN A 228 -32.17 10.94 11.45
N ASN A 229 -33.26 11.57 11.00
CA ASN A 229 -33.53 12.98 11.25
C ASN A 229 -33.75 13.28 12.74
N TYR A 230 -34.47 12.41 13.48
CA TYR A 230 -34.63 12.51 14.92
C TYR A 230 -33.27 12.47 15.64
N ALA A 231 -32.39 11.53 15.26
CA ALA A 231 -31.06 11.41 15.87
C ALA A 231 -30.17 12.64 15.59
N ARG A 232 -30.24 13.21 14.37
CA ARG A 232 -29.55 14.45 14.02
C ARG A 232 -30.00 15.61 14.89
N PHE A 233 -31.31 15.85 14.95
CA PHE A 233 -31.89 16.97 15.69
C PHE A 233 -31.78 16.79 17.21
N ASN A 234 -31.79 15.56 17.73
CA ASN A 234 -31.44 15.25 19.12
C ASN A 234 -30.03 15.78 19.48
N ARG A 235 -29.04 15.55 18.59
CA ARG A 235 -27.68 16.12 18.76
C ARG A 235 -27.65 17.63 18.65
N ASP A 236 -28.44 18.24 17.75
CA ASP A 236 -28.50 19.70 17.61
C ASP A 236 -29.09 20.37 18.87
N VAL A 237 -30.16 19.82 19.44
CA VAL A 237 -30.76 20.29 20.71
C VAL A 237 -29.77 20.14 21.88
N MET A 238 -29.07 19.01 21.99
CA MET A 238 -28.03 18.83 23.02
C MET A 238 -26.87 19.81 22.83
N MET A 239 -26.40 20.02 21.59
CA MET A 239 -25.32 20.94 21.30
C MET A 239 -25.71 22.40 21.60
N GLN A 240 -26.98 22.79 21.36
CA GLN A 240 -27.51 24.08 21.78
C GLN A 240 -27.43 24.27 23.30
N ARG A 241 -27.90 23.28 24.08
CA ARG A 241 -27.86 23.31 25.56
C ARG A 241 -26.43 23.33 26.10
N PHE A 242 -25.56 22.46 25.58
CA PHE A 242 -24.15 22.36 25.96
C PHE A 242 -23.41 23.67 25.66
N LYS A 243 -23.64 24.26 24.48
CA LYS A 243 -23.08 25.56 24.12
C LYS A 243 -23.57 26.69 25.04
N GLN A 244 -24.85 26.70 25.44
CA GLN A 244 -25.38 27.69 26.39
C GLN A 244 -24.69 27.62 27.76
N ILE A 245 -24.38 26.41 28.25
CA ILE A 245 -23.60 26.22 29.48
C ILE A 245 -22.19 26.80 29.33
N ILE A 246 -21.52 26.53 28.21
CA ILE A 246 -20.16 27.04 27.95
C ILE A 246 -20.18 28.57 27.80
N ASP A 247 -21.14 29.13 27.07
CA ASP A 247 -21.32 30.58 26.94
C ASP A 247 -21.61 31.25 28.30
N LYS A 248 -22.36 30.59 29.20
CA LYS A 248 -22.59 31.02 30.60
C LYS A 248 -21.26 31.14 31.37
N TYR A 249 -20.42 30.10 31.36
CA TYR A 249 -19.18 30.05 32.14
C TYR A 249 -17.99 30.81 31.51
N LEU A 250 -17.99 31.03 30.20
CA LEU A 250 -16.86 31.64 29.47
C LEU A 250 -17.13 33.08 28.98
N ALA A 251 -18.39 33.48 28.80
CA ALA A 251 -18.77 34.82 28.30
C ALA A 251 -19.97 35.47 29.02
N GLY A 252 -20.36 34.95 30.19
CA GLY A 252 -21.49 35.49 30.96
C GLY A 252 -22.85 35.32 30.26
N GLY A 253 -22.99 34.29 29.42
CA GLY A 253 -24.21 33.97 28.69
C GLY A 253 -24.37 34.69 27.34
N LYS A 254 -23.37 35.49 26.90
CA LYS A 254 -23.39 36.14 25.58
C LYS A 254 -23.24 35.11 24.45
N PRO A 255 -24.21 34.97 23.54
CA PRO A 255 -24.14 33.97 22.48
C PRO A 255 -23.13 34.38 21.39
N ASN A 256 -22.17 33.50 21.11
CA ASN A 256 -21.33 33.56 19.92
C ASN A 256 -21.85 32.63 18.81
N LYS A 257 -21.27 32.76 17.60
CA LYS A 257 -21.35 31.74 16.54
C LYS A 257 -20.13 30.81 16.64
N PRO A 258 -20.28 29.49 16.38
CA PRO A 258 -19.15 28.60 16.16
C PRO A 258 -18.27 29.04 14.98
N LEU A 259 -16.99 28.66 15.02
CA LEU A 259 -16.02 28.84 13.94
C LEU A 259 -16.10 27.70 12.91
N LEU A 260 -16.45 26.50 13.37
CA LEU A 260 -16.79 25.33 12.55
C LEU A 260 -17.87 24.51 13.26
N SER A 261 -18.74 23.84 12.51
CA SER A 261 -19.74 22.89 13.03
C SER A 261 -19.78 21.63 12.17
N VAL A 262 -19.82 20.47 12.81
CA VAL A 262 -19.90 19.14 12.18
C VAL A 262 -21.00 18.33 12.87
N ASN A 263 -21.88 17.67 12.12
CA ASN A 263 -22.89 16.73 12.64
C ASN A 263 -23.09 15.59 11.63
N CYS A 264 -22.59 14.39 11.94
CA CYS A 264 -22.51 13.25 11.04
C CYS A 264 -23.07 11.97 11.67
N HIS A 265 -23.61 11.06 10.85
CA HIS A 265 -24.06 9.74 11.29
C HIS A 265 -22.95 8.69 11.05
N HIS A 266 -22.93 7.64 11.86
CA HIS A 266 -22.13 6.43 11.61
C HIS A 266 -22.94 5.12 11.60
N ASN A 267 -24.22 5.14 12.01
CA ASN A 267 -25.18 4.05 11.82
C ASN A 267 -26.37 4.55 11.00
N TYR A 268 -26.39 4.33 9.68
CA TYR A 268 -27.41 4.89 8.79
C TYR A 268 -27.44 4.17 7.43
N ALA A 269 -28.46 4.45 6.61
CA ALA A 269 -28.40 4.19 5.18
C ALA A 269 -28.91 5.38 4.35
N GLU A 270 -28.29 5.56 3.18
CA GLU A 270 -28.61 6.56 2.15
C GLU A 270 -28.67 5.86 0.78
N LYS A 271 -29.42 6.42 -0.18
CA LYS A 271 -29.31 6.01 -1.60
C LYS A 271 -28.23 6.86 -2.24
N GLU A 272 -27.25 6.23 -2.87
CA GLU A 272 -26.07 6.91 -3.43
C GLU A 272 -25.70 6.36 -4.82
N LEU A 273 -25.10 7.22 -5.65
CA LEU A 273 -24.57 6.83 -6.96
C LEU A 273 -23.12 6.33 -6.81
N HIS A 274 -22.90 5.04 -7.05
CA HIS A 274 -21.57 4.40 -6.99
C HIS A 274 -21.32 3.55 -8.24
N PHE A 275 -20.11 3.62 -8.81
CA PHE A 275 -19.73 2.98 -10.08
C PHE A 275 -20.69 3.23 -11.27
N GLY A 276 -21.53 4.28 -11.21
CA GLY A 276 -22.54 4.60 -12.23
C GLY A 276 -23.94 4.00 -12.01
N GLN A 277 -24.19 3.30 -10.89
CA GLN A 277 -25.50 2.78 -10.51
C GLN A 277 -25.98 3.42 -9.19
N GLU A 278 -27.30 3.64 -9.05
CA GLU A 278 -27.87 4.03 -7.76
C GLU A 278 -28.02 2.79 -6.87
N VAL A 279 -27.42 2.83 -5.67
CA VAL A 279 -27.43 1.71 -4.71
C VAL A 279 -27.75 2.21 -3.31
N TYR A 280 -28.26 1.31 -2.46
CA TYR A 280 -28.51 1.61 -1.07
C TYR A 280 -27.26 1.30 -0.25
N VAL A 281 -26.64 2.33 0.35
CA VAL A 281 -25.40 2.18 1.11
C VAL A 281 -25.72 2.20 2.60
N THR A 282 -25.65 1.03 3.23
CA THR A 282 -25.72 0.87 4.69
C THR A 282 -24.33 1.07 5.29
N ARG A 283 -24.24 1.91 6.32
CA ARG A 283 -23.02 2.10 7.13
C ARG A 283 -23.33 1.85 8.61
N LYS A 284 -22.44 1.13 9.28
CA LYS A 284 -22.50 0.84 10.72
C LYS A 284 -21.11 1.00 11.33
N GLY A 285 -20.94 1.93 12.26
CA GLY A 285 -19.63 2.40 12.71
C GLY A 285 -18.83 3.19 11.67
N ALA A 286 -19.42 3.55 10.52
CA ALA A 286 -18.70 4.14 9.39
C ALA A 286 -19.34 5.46 8.90
N VAL A 287 -18.52 6.47 8.61
CA VAL A 287 -18.96 7.80 8.14
C VAL A 287 -18.89 7.95 6.61
N ARG A 288 -19.37 9.07 6.07
CA ARG A 288 -19.15 9.47 4.66
C ARG A 288 -17.89 10.33 4.57
N ALA A 289 -17.17 10.25 3.45
CA ALA A 289 -15.85 10.89 3.27
C ALA A 289 -15.63 11.49 1.88
N ARG A 290 -16.64 12.17 1.32
CA ARG A 290 -16.47 13.00 0.10
C ARG A 290 -15.58 14.22 0.37
N GLU A 291 -15.05 14.87 -0.66
CA GLU A 291 -14.11 16.02 -0.55
C GLU A 291 -14.61 17.16 0.35
N GLU A 292 -15.93 17.31 0.52
CA GLU A 292 -16.57 18.32 1.39
C GLU A 292 -17.28 17.74 2.62
N ASP A 293 -17.23 16.42 2.84
CA ASP A 293 -17.81 15.80 4.04
C ASP A 293 -16.87 15.99 5.23
N TYR A 294 -17.31 16.70 6.27
CA TYR A 294 -16.63 16.70 7.57
C TYR A 294 -17.05 15.49 8.42
N GLY A 295 -16.06 14.73 8.88
CA GLY A 295 -16.20 13.58 9.75
C GLY A 295 -15.63 13.83 11.16
N ILE A 296 -15.94 12.92 12.08
CA ILE A 296 -15.41 12.92 13.45
C ILE A 296 -14.97 11.48 13.75
N ILE A 297 -13.68 11.31 14.05
CA ILE A 297 -13.08 10.03 14.47
C ILE A 297 -12.81 10.13 15.98
N PRO A 298 -13.70 9.62 16.85
CA PRO A 298 -13.55 9.74 18.28
C PRO A 298 -12.53 8.75 18.84
N GLY A 299 -11.73 9.21 19.80
CA GLY A 299 -10.92 8.36 20.66
C GLY A 299 -11.74 7.64 21.73
N SER A 300 -11.03 6.90 22.57
CA SER A 300 -11.51 6.49 23.89
C SER A 300 -11.37 7.65 24.90
N MET A 301 -12.03 7.53 26.05
CA MET A 301 -11.96 8.54 27.12
C MET A 301 -10.50 8.76 27.56
N GLY A 302 -10.02 10.00 27.52
CA GLY A 302 -8.63 10.37 27.78
C GLY A 302 -7.68 10.33 26.58
N ALA A 303 -8.09 9.70 25.47
CA ALA A 303 -7.32 9.71 24.23
C ALA A 303 -7.57 11.00 23.41
N LYS A 304 -6.87 11.12 22.27
CA LYS A 304 -7.17 12.16 21.27
C LYS A 304 -8.41 11.79 20.47
N SER A 305 -9.08 12.79 19.91
CA SER A 305 -10.12 12.64 18.89
C SER A 305 -9.76 13.51 17.68
N TYR A 306 -10.28 13.20 16.50
CA TYR A 306 -9.91 13.91 15.28
C TYR A 306 -11.15 14.43 14.54
N ILE A 307 -11.12 15.71 14.21
CA ILE A 307 -12.02 16.31 13.23
C ILE A 307 -11.34 16.16 11.87
N VAL A 308 -12.06 15.60 10.91
CA VAL A 308 -11.48 15.22 9.62
C VAL A 308 -12.33 15.73 8.46
N LYS A 309 -11.72 15.93 7.30
CA LYS A 309 -12.41 16.18 6.03
C LYS A 309 -12.18 14.99 5.10
N GLY A 310 -13.22 14.50 4.45
CA GLY A 310 -13.07 13.42 3.47
C GLY A 310 -12.21 13.83 2.27
N LYS A 311 -11.51 12.87 1.66
CA LYS A 311 -10.67 13.09 0.48
C LYS A 311 -11.33 12.70 -0.85
N GLY A 312 -12.65 12.47 -0.86
CA GLY A 312 -13.38 12.11 -2.09
C GLY A 312 -12.95 10.78 -2.71
N ASN A 313 -12.29 9.92 -1.94
CA ASN A 313 -11.70 8.69 -2.45
C ASN A 313 -12.82 7.71 -2.81
N HIS A 314 -13.17 7.67 -4.10
CA HIS A 314 -14.33 6.93 -4.64
C HIS A 314 -14.33 5.42 -4.34
N ASP A 315 -13.18 4.85 -3.99
CA ASP A 315 -12.99 3.43 -3.73
C ASP A 315 -12.11 3.14 -2.50
N SER A 316 -11.67 4.17 -1.76
CA SER A 316 -10.60 4.03 -0.76
C SER A 316 -9.28 3.46 -1.34
N TYR A 317 -8.96 3.77 -2.61
CA TYR A 317 -7.75 3.33 -3.32
C TYR A 317 -6.56 4.29 -3.14
N CYS A 318 -5.35 3.73 -2.98
CA CYS A 318 -4.15 4.44 -2.51
C CYS A 318 -2.99 4.49 -3.56
N SER A 319 -1.80 4.92 -3.16
CA SER A 319 -0.59 5.26 -3.98
C SER A 319 -0.21 4.23 -5.04
N CYS A 320 0.49 4.64 -6.11
CA CYS A 320 0.81 3.78 -7.28
C CYS A 320 2.03 4.26 -8.10
N PHE A 321 2.52 3.43 -9.05
CA PHE A 321 3.53 3.77 -10.08
C PHE A 321 2.91 3.80 -11.50
N PRO A 322 3.39 4.63 -12.44
CA PRO A 322 2.89 4.66 -13.81
C PRO A 322 3.26 3.42 -14.63
N ALA A 323 2.63 3.27 -15.80
CA ALA A 323 3.04 2.29 -16.82
C ALA A 323 4.55 2.36 -17.11
N LYS A 324 5.15 1.24 -17.55
CA LYS A 324 6.59 1.06 -17.83
C LYS A 324 7.56 1.15 -16.64
N THR A 325 7.14 1.48 -15.41
CA THR A 325 7.98 1.30 -14.22
C THR A 325 8.39 -0.18 -14.12
N LEU A 326 9.68 -0.46 -13.97
CA LEU A 326 10.21 -1.82 -13.87
C LEU A 326 10.19 -2.30 -12.42
N ILE A 327 9.86 -3.58 -12.22
CA ILE A 327 9.79 -4.25 -10.90
C ILE A 327 10.63 -5.53 -10.93
N LEU A 328 11.25 -5.88 -9.80
CA LEU A 328 11.97 -7.14 -9.64
C LEU A 328 11.01 -8.27 -9.23
N THR A 329 11.00 -9.34 -10.03
CA THR A 329 10.13 -10.51 -9.86
C THR A 329 10.93 -11.80 -9.77
N ASP A 330 10.27 -12.92 -9.42
CA ASP A 330 10.86 -14.27 -9.53
C ASP A 330 11.10 -14.75 -10.98
N GLN A 331 10.85 -13.90 -11.98
CA GLN A 331 11.14 -14.10 -13.40
C GLN A 331 12.17 -13.08 -13.95
N GLY A 332 12.66 -12.15 -13.11
CA GLY A 332 13.56 -11.05 -13.50
C GLY A 332 12.89 -9.67 -13.48
N LEU A 333 13.40 -8.73 -14.28
CA LEU A 333 12.78 -7.40 -14.40
C LEU A 333 11.60 -7.45 -15.38
N MET A 334 10.44 -7.00 -14.95
CA MET A 334 9.22 -6.88 -15.76
C MET A 334 8.63 -5.47 -15.65
N ASN A 335 7.90 -4.99 -16.67
CA ASN A 335 7.13 -3.75 -16.52
C ASN A 335 5.95 -4.00 -15.57
N ILE A 336 5.61 -3.02 -14.74
CA ILE A 336 4.48 -3.11 -13.79
C ILE A 336 3.15 -3.46 -14.48
N GLU A 337 2.93 -2.98 -15.70
CA GLU A 337 1.74 -3.31 -16.49
C GLU A 337 1.74 -4.76 -17.01
N ASP A 338 2.90 -5.35 -17.30
CA ASP A 338 3.01 -6.77 -17.68
C ASP A 338 2.78 -7.67 -16.47
N VAL A 339 3.36 -7.33 -15.31
CA VAL A 339 3.11 -8.03 -14.03
C VAL A 339 1.62 -7.94 -13.65
N PHE A 340 1.00 -6.78 -13.87
CA PHE A 340 -0.42 -6.56 -13.62
C PHE A 340 -1.30 -7.43 -14.53
N ASN A 341 -1.05 -7.39 -15.84
CA ASN A 341 -1.84 -8.16 -16.82
C ASN A 341 -1.49 -9.66 -16.86
N SER A 342 -0.39 -10.10 -16.25
CA SER A 342 0.03 -11.50 -16.30
C SER A 342 -0.98 -12.45 -15.66
N SER A 343 -1.30 -13.50 -16.41
CA SER A 343 -2.06 -14.67 -15.97
C SER A 343 -1.20 -15.75 -15.29
N THR A 344 0.13 -15.60 -15.26
CA THR A 344 1.02 -16.48 -14.49
C THR A 344 1.19 -15.96 -13.06
N ALA A 345 1.46 -16.87 -12.12
CA ALA A 345 1.64 -16.53 -10.71
C ALA A 345 3.04 -15.92 -10.45
N VAL A 346 3.25 -14.70 -10.94
CA VAL A 346 4.46 -13.89 -10.69
C VAL A 346 4.57 -13.53 -9.20
N LYS A 347 5.77 -13.64 -8.64
CA LYS A 347 6.09 -13.16 -7.29
C LYS A 347 6.98 -11.92 -7.36
N LEU A 348 6.88 -11.04 -6.38
CA LEU A 348 7.80 -9.91 -6.24
C LEU A 348 8.94 -10.28 -5.29
N ILE A 349 10.12 -9.69 -5.51
CA ILE A 349 11.24 -9.85 -4.59
C ILE A 349 11.11 -8.82 -3.47
N SER A 350 10.92 -9.33 -2.25
CA SER A 350 10.78 -8.56 -1.01
C SER A 350 12.02 -8.69 -0.14
N TYR A 351 12.36 -7.65 0.60
CA TYR A 351 13.29 -7.69 1.73
C TYR A 351 12.54 -8.03 3.02
N ASP A 352 13.02 -9.02 3.76
CA ASP A 352 12.58 -9.34 5.11
C ASP A 352 13.53 -8.72 6.15
N GLN A 353 12.97 -7.87 7.01
CA GLN A 353 13.69 -7.11 8.03
C GLN A 353 14.03 -7.94 9.27
N GLU A 354 13.32 -9.06 9.53
CA GLU A 354 13.64 -9.96 10.65
C GLU A 354 14.82 -10.88 10.30
N SER A 355 14.79 -11.52 9.13
CA SER A 355 15.88 -12.41 8.69
C SER A 355 17.06 -11.69 8.02
N GLN A 356 16.90 -10.43 7.60
CA GLN A 356 17.86 -9.69 6.76
C GLN A 356 18.16 -10.43 5.46
N THR A 357 17.12 -10.93 4.79
CA THR A 357 17.23 -11.64 3.51
C THR A 357 16.21 -11.16 2.48
N PHE A 358 16.48 -11.44 1.20
CA PHE A 358 15.49 -11.25 0.14
C PHE A 358 14.74 -12.56 -0.13
N ILE A 359 13.42 -12.47 -0.29
CA ILE A 359 12.51 -13.61 -0.46
C ILE A 359 11.42 -13.31 -1.51
N PRO A 360 11.04 -14.29 -2.35
CA PRO A 360 10.01 -14.09 -3.37
C PRO A 360 8.60 -14.29 -2.79
N LYS A 361 7.85 -13.19 -2.59
CA LYS A 361 6.49 -13.17 -2.02
C LYS A 361 5.43 -13.06 -3.11
N LYS A 362 4.27 -13.70 -2.92
CA LYS A 362 3.18 -13.66 -3.90
C LYS A 362 2.56 -12.27 -3.98
N ILE A 363 2.11 -11.87 -5.16
CA ILE A 363 1.14 -10.78 -5.32
C ILE A 363 -0.22 -11.30 -4.83
N ILE A 364 -0.83 -10.62 -3.86
CA ILE A 364 -2.14 -10.99 -3.30
C ILE A 364 -3.27 -10.07 -3.76
N ASP A 365 -2.98 -8.84 -4.20
CA ASP A 365 -3.92 -7.99 -4.93
C ASP A 365 -3.20 -7.09 -5.96
N LYS A 366 -3.95 -6.62 -6.97
CA LYS A 366 -3.48 -5.81 -8.10
C LYS A 366 -4.45 -4.66 -8.34
N SER A 367 -4.05 -3.40 -8.10
CA SER A 367 -4.90 -2.22 -8.33
C SER A 367 -4.37 -1.32 -9.46
N VAL A 368 -5.27 -0.61 -10.13
CA VAL A 368 -4.93 0.33 -11.21
C VAL A 368 -5.95 1.49 -11.26
N ARG A 369 -5.46 2.73 -11.30
CA ARG A 369 -6.28 3.96 -11.30
C ARG A 369 -5.62 5.07 -12.13
N ASN A 370 -6.26 6.23 -12.21
CA ASN A 370 -5.62 7.46 -12.68
C ASN A 370 -5.27 8.33 -11.46
N ALA A 371 -4.02 8.80 -11.34
CA ALA A 371 -3.58 9.65 -10.24
C ALA A 371 -2.53 10.66 -10.69
N LEU A 372 -2.29 11.69 -9.86
CA LEU A 372 -1.24 12.69 -10.07
C LEU A 372 0.13 12.07 -9.77
N VAL A 373 1.09 12.27 -10.68
CA VAL A 373 2.45 11.71 -10.59
C VAL A 373 3.49 12.83 -10.64
N ASN A 374 4.47 12.75 -9.74
CA ASN A 374 5.70 13.56 -9.76
C ASN A 374 6.89 12.72 -10.23
N GLN A 375 7.91 13.39 -10.76
CA GLN A 375 9.19 12.79 -11.12
C GLN A 375 10.25 13.12 -10.07
N TYR A 376 10.84 12.08 -9.47
CA TYR A 376 11.85 12.18 -8.42
C TYR A 376 13.20 11.67 -8.93
N SER A 377 14.28 12.39 -8.61
CA SER A 377 15.66 12.04 -8.99
C SER A 377 16.43 11.39 -7.85
N LEU A 378 17.06 10.24 -8.10
CA LEU A 378 17.94 9.55 -7.15
C LEU A 378 19.40 9.87 -7.47
N SER A 379 20.02 10.75 -6.67
CA SER A 379 21.35 11.30 -6.98
C SER A 379 22.16 11.67 -5.75
N GLN A 380 23.33 11.04 -5.56
CA GLN A 380 24.20 11.33 -4.40
C GLN A 380 24.71 12.79 -4.34
N THR A 381 24.78 13.50 -5.48
CA THR A 381 25.54 14.77 -5.60
C THR A 381 24.80 15.93 -6.25
N ARG A 382 23.52 15.80 -6.61
CA ARG A 382 22.74 16.73 -7.48
C ARG A 382 23.31 16.99 -8.89
N ARG A 383 24.57 16.65 -9.19
CA ARG A 383 25.26 16.95 -10.47
C ARG A 383 24.74 16.18 -11.69
N ARG A 384 23.94 15.13 -11.48
CA ARG A 384 23.24 14.35 -12.49
C ARG A 384 21.85 14.07 -11.93
N LEU A 385 20.82 14.60 -12.58
CA LEU A 385 19.42 14.40 -12.18
C LEU A 385 18.69 13.40 -13.11
N GLU A 386 19.35 12.92 -14.15
CA GLU A 386 18.85 11.97 -15.16
C GLU A 386 18.31 10.65 -14.59
N ASN A 387 18.75 10.24 -13.40
CA ASN A 387 18.34 8.99 -12.76
C ASN A 387 16.98 9.13 -12.05
N THR A 388 15.87 9.05 -12.81
CA THR A 388 14.53 9.35 -12.30
C THR A 388 13.64 8.14 -12.01
N ILE A 389 12.68 8.33 -11.11
CA ILE A 389 11.50 7.48 -10.93
C ILE A 389 10.26 8.35 -10.86
N CYS A 390 9.19 7.93 -11.53
CA CYS A 390 7.89 8.58 -11.48
C CYS A 390 6.95 7.77 -10.57
N CYS A 391 6.25 8.43 -9.66
CA CYS A 391 5.26 7.82 -8.75
C CYS A 391 4.30 8.88 -8.20
N THR A 392 3.23 8.44 -7.51
CA THR A 392 2.39 9.38 -6.77
C THR A 392 3.15 9.92 -5.53
N PRO A 393 3.06 11.22 -5.17
CA PRO A 393 3.89 11.83 -4.10
C PRO A 393 3.78 11.15 -2.73
N ASP A 394 2.62 10.57 -2.46
CA ASP A 394 2.24 9.83 -1.25
C ASP A 394 2.84 8.41 -1.18
N HIS A 395 3.48 7.90 -2.23
CA HIS A 395 3.97 6.52 -2.25
C HIS A 395 5.04 6.30 -1.17
N PRO A 396 4.90 5.28 -0.31
CA PRO A 396 5.90 4.97 0.72
C PRO A 396 7.15 4.33 0.11
N PHE A 397 8.31 4.90 0.43
CA PHE A 397 9.63 4.36 0.09
C PHE A 397 10.37 4.05 1.40
N ALA A 398 11.22 3.02 1.37
CA ALA A 398 12.10 2.72 2.50
C ALA A 398 13.13 3.84 2.70
N THR A 399 13.38 4.21 3.95
CA THR A 399 14.40 5.20 4.35
C THR A 399 14.98 4.85 5.73
N TYR A 400 16.16 5.37 6.07
CA TYR A 400 16.71 5.25 7.42
C TYR A 400 16.35 6.49 8.25
N ASN A 401 15.64 6.30 9.37
CA ASN A 401 15.40 7.34 10.36
C ASN A 401 16.09 6.97 11.67
N ARG A 402 17.03 7.80 12.14
CA ARG A 402 17.86 7.59 13.36
C ARG A 402 18.66 6.28 13.45
N GLY A 403 18.67 5.46 12.39
CA GLY A 403 19.30 4.15 12.31
C GLY A 403 18.33 3.00 12.05
N GLU A 404 17.02 3.23 12.22
CA GLU A 404 15.96 2.25 11.99
C GLU A 404 15.48 2.32 10.53
N LEU A 405 15.23 1.16 9.93
CA LEU A 405 14.60 1.04 8.62
C LEU A 405 13.09 1.30 8.77
N VAL A 406 12.61 2.37 8.13
CA VAL A 406 11.21 2.81 8.17
C VAL A 406 10.72 3.12 6.74
N TYR A 407 9.42 3.37 6.59
CA TYR A 407 8.82 3.76 5.32
C TYR A 407 8.06 5.08 5.49
N ASP A 408 8.31 6.05 4.61
CA ASP A 408 7.63 7.36 4.58
C ASP A 408 7.41 7.77 3.11
N SER A 409 6.56 8.78 2.86
CA SER A 409 6.26 9.18 1.48
C SER A 409 7.49 9.76 0.78
N ILE A 410 7.66 9.49 -0.51
CA ILE A 410 8.79 10.00 -1.29
C ILE A 410 8.85 11.54 -1.29
N GLU A 411 7.69 12.21 -1.28
CA GLU A 411 7.59 13.66 -1.12
C GLU A 411 8.20 14.15 0.20
N ARG A 412 7.89 13.49 1.34
CA ARG A 412 8.50 13.83 2.64
C ARG A 412 9.98 13.52 2.67
N ILE A 413 10.41 12.40 2.10
CA ILE A 413 11.82 12.02 2.00
C ILE A 413 12.61 13.07 1.19
N ALA A 414 12.05 13.57 0.08
CA ALA A 414 12.64 14.63 -0.73
C ALA A 414 12.66 15.99 0.00
N ASN A 415 11.55 16.38 0.62
CA ASN A 415 11.43 17.65 1.36
C ASN A 415 12.36 17.70 2.59
N ASN A 416 12.50 16.58 3.31
CA ASN A 416 13.46 16.42 4.41
C ASN A 416 14.92 16.26 3.93
N GLN A 417 15.19 16.36 2.62
CA GLN A 417 16.50 16.17 1.98
C GLN A 417 17.16 14.82 2.31
N SER A 418 16.33 13.82 2.61
CA SER A 418 16.73 12.46 2.98
C SER A 418 17.03 11.61 1.73
N GLY A 419 17.16 10.30 1.91
CA GLY A 419 17.34 9.34 0.84
C GLY A 419 16.49 8.08 1.00
N VAL A 420 16.30 7.39 -0.11
CA VAL A 420 15.61 6.10 -0.20
C VAL A 420 16.59 4.94 -0.21
N ILE A 421 16.16 3.80 0.31
CA ILE A 421 16.98 2.59 0.35
C ILE A 421 17.04 1.92 -1.01
N ILE A 422 18.27 1.55 -1.39
CA ILE A 422 18.61 0.81 -2.59
C ILE A 422 19.22 -0.55 -2.18
N PRO A 423 18.73 -1.68 -2.69
CA PRO A 423 19.43 -2.96 -2.61
C PRO A 423 20.79 -2.89 -3.32
N THR A 424 21.86 -3.32 -2.65
CA THR A 424 23.21 -3.45 -3.22
C THR A 424 23.56 -4.90 -3.56
N GLN A 425 22.98 -5.88 -2.85
CA GLN A 425 23.09 -7.30 -3.14
C GLN A 425 21.73 -7.99 -2.90
N ILE A 426 21.38 -8.96 -3.74
CA ILE A 426 20.17 -9.78 -3.60
C ILE A 426 20.60 -11.23 -3.72
N SER A 427 20.40 -12.01 -2.64
CA SER A 427 20.66 -13.45 -2.60
C SER A 427 19.34 -14.20 -2.55
N LEU A 428 19.13 -15.13 -3.48
CA LEU A 428 17.92 -15.96 -3.59
C LEU A 428 18.31 -17.43 -3.79
N PRO A 429 17.54 -18.40 -3.27
CA PRO A 429 17.85 -19.82 -3.44
C PRO A 429 17.71 -20.27 -4.90
N SER A 430 18.76 -20.93 -5.41
CA SER A 430 18.74 -21.60 -6.73
C SER A 430 18.16 -23.01 -6.61
N ASN A 431 17.20 -23.33 -7.49
CA ASN A 431 16.62 -24.66 -7.63
C ASN A 431 17.25 -25.52 -8.75
N LEU A 432 18.33 -25.04 -9.39
CA LEU A 432 18.98 -25.73 -10.50
C LEU A 432 19.69 -27.02 -10.05
N SER A 433 19.43 -28.11 -10.76
CA SER A 433 20.17 -29.36 -10.60
C SER A 433 21.65 -29.21 -10.95
N PHE A 434 22.50 -30.17 -10.55
CA PHE A 434 23.93 -30.13 -10.82
C PHE A 434 24.25 -30.08 -12.33
N GLU A 435 23.49 -30.83 -13.14
CA GLU A 435 23.62 -30.87 -14.61
C GLU A 435 23.23 -29.54 -15.29
N GLU A 436 22.34 -28.76 -14.67
CA GLU A 436 21.94 -27.44 -15.17
C GLU A 436 22.94 -26.33 -14.83
N GLN A 437 23.90 -26.56 -13.92
CA GLN A 437 24.92 -25.59 -13.50
C GLN A 437 26.19 -25.61 -14.37
N ASP A 438 25.99 -25.82 -15.68
CA ASP A 438 27.00 -25.91 -16.73
C ASP A 438 27.65 -24.55 -17.03
N GLN A 439 28.71 -24.20 -16.29
CA GLN A 439 29.40 -22.91 -16.38
C GLN A 439 29.92 -22.56 -17.80
N ASN A 440 30.31 -23.57 -18.59
CA ASN A 440 30.79 -23.39 -19.96
C ASN A 440 29.63 -22.95 -20.89
N PHE A 441 28.44 -23.51 -20.70
CA PHE A 441 27.25 -23.12 -21.44
C PHE A 441 26.80 -21.69 -21.11
N TYR A 442 26.86 -21.25 -19.85
CA TYR A 442 26.53 -19.85 -19.51
C TYR A 442 27.56 -18.85 -20.03
N TYR A 443 28.85 -19.19 -20.06
CA TYR A 443 29.87 -18.39 -20.73
C TYR A 443 29.59 -18.27 -22.25
N LEU A 444 29.30 -19.37 -22.93
CA LEU A 444 28.89 -19.34 -24.34
C LEU A 444 27.60 -18.54 -24.55
N LEU A 445 26.61 -18.64 -23.65
CA LEU A 445 25.35 -17.91 -23.74
C LEU A 445 25.55 -16.39 -23.60
N GLY A 446 26.46 -15.96 -22.73
CA GLY A 446 26.87 -14.56 -22.63
C GLY A 446 27.48 -14.04 -23.94
N LEU A 447 28.39 -14.81 -24.54
CA LEU A 447 29.01 -14.49 -25.83
C LEU A 447 28.03 -14.48 -27.01
N ILE A 448 27.04 -15.40 -27.02
CA ILE A 448 26.00 -15.47 -28.04
C ILE A 448 25.07 -14.24 -27.98
N LEU A 449 24.87 -13.65 -26.80
CA LEU A 449 24.00 -12.47 -26.65
C LEU A 449 24.69 -11.15 -27.03
N SER A 450 26.01 -11.03 -26.83
CA SER A 450 26.83 -9.91 -27.31
C SER A 450 27.11 -10.02 -28.82
N ASP A 451 27.94 -11.00 -29.23
CA ASP A 451 28.51 -11.10 -30.59
C ASP A 451 27.77 -12.09 -31.51
N GLY A 452 26.62 -12.63 -31.08
CA GLY A 452 25.87 -13.68 -31.78
C GLY A 452 24.48 -13.30 -32.30
N THR A 453 23.97 -14.14 -33.21
CA THR A 453 22.62 -14.08 -33.79
C THR A 453 22.00 -15.47 -33.85
N ILE A 454 20.73 -15.59 -33.41
CA ILE A 454 19.99 -16.85 -33.27
C ILE A 454 18.92 -16.94 -34.36
N HIS A 455 18.88 -18.03 -35.12
CA HIS A 455 17.93 -18.25 -36.21
C HIS A 455 17.05 -19.47 -35.94
N LEU A 456 15.73 -19.26 -35.89
CA LEU A 456 14.72 -20.28 -35.59
C LEU A 456 13.70 -20.37 -36.73
N ASN A 457 13.54 -21.56 -37.32
CA ASN A 457 12.52 -21.81 -38.34
C ASN A 457 11.32 -22.59 -37.75
N LYS A 458 10.09 -22.09 -37.95
CA LYS A 458 8.84 -22.79 -37.61
C LYS A 458 8.00 -23.04 -38.86
N ARG A 459 7.68 -24.31 -39.16
CA ARG A 459 6.61 -24.71 -40.10
C ARG A 459 5.92 -25.99 -39.62
N ALA A 460 4.61 -26.07 -39.83
CA ALA A 460 3.77 -27.19 -39.40
C ALA A 460 3.60 -28.31 -40.45
N ASN A 461 3.91 -28.03 -41.72
CA ASN A 461 3.76 -28.98 -42.82
C ASN A 461 5.13 -29.37 -43.38
N ALA A 462 5.61 -30.57 -43.03
CA ALA A 462 6.56 -31.28 -43.88
C ALA A 462 5.80 -31.84 -45.10
N PRO A 463 6.38 -31.82 -46.31
CA PRO A 463 5.77 -32.48 -47.46
C PRO A 463 5.78 -34.00 -47.27
N ASP A 464 4.73 -34.65 -47.74
CA ASP A 464 4.53 -36.10 -47.65
C ASP A 464 5.67 -36.89 -48.33
N THR A 465 5.99 -38.07 -47.82
CA THR A 465 7.28 -38.78 -48.03
C THR A 465 7.48 -39.38 -49.43
N ASN A 466 6.61 -39.05 -50.39
CA ASN A 466 6.57 -39.61 -51.74
C ASN A 466 7.10 -38.67 -52.85
N GLN A 467 7.72 -37.53 -52.52
CA GLN A 467 8.40 -36.68 -53.51
C GLN A 467 9.92 -36.73 -53.37
N ARG A 468 10.62 -36.90 -54.50
CA ARG A 468 12.09 -37.03 -54.55
C ARG A 468 12.79 -35.81 -53.92
N PRO A 469 13.87 -36.01 -53.15
CA PRO A 469 14.64 -34.90 -52.59
C PRO A 469 15.24 -34.05 -53.71
N ARG A 470 15.11 -32.73 -53.59
CA ARG A 470 15.97 -31.77 -54.32
C ARG A 470 17.14 -31.45 -53.41
N GLU A 471 18.35 -31.66 -53.90
CA GLU A 471 19.57 -31.29 -53.18
C GLU A 471 19.64 -29.77 -52.96
N GLY A 472 20.12 -29.34 -51.79
CA GLY A 472 20.47 -27.95 -51.52
C GLY A 472 19.32 -26.98 -51.21
N LYS A 473 18.67 -27.12 -50.04
CA LYS A 473 18.23 -26.03 -49.10
C LYS A 473 17.27 -26.57 -48.03
N TYR A 474 17.80 -27.24 -47.01
CA TYR A 474 17.04 -27.56 -45.80
C TYR A 474 17.17 -26.42 -44.78
N LEU A 475 16.04 -25.81 -44.42
CA LEU A 475 15.94 -24.73 -43.43
C LEU A 475 16.10 -25.28 -42.00
N GLN A 476 17.34 -25.42 -41.56
CA GLN A 476 17.68 -25.77 -40.17
C GLN A 476 17.63 -24.51 -39.27
N SER A 477 17.54 -24.71 -37.96
CA SER A 477 17.75 -23.67 -36.95
C SER A 477 19.23 -23.67 -36.56
N TYR A 478 19.83 -22.50 -36.33
CA TYR A 478 21.27 -22.36 -36.08
C TYR A 478 21.58 -21.08 -35.29
N ILE A 479 22.80 -21.01 -34.74
CA ILE A 479 23.35 -19.80 -34.13
C ILE A 479 24.65 -19.44 -34.85
N HIS A 480 24.78 -18.18 -35.24
CA HIS A 480 26.04 -17.58 -35.70
C HIS A 480 26.68 -16.78 -34.57
N ILE A 481 28.02 -16.81 -34.48
CA ILE A 481 28.84 -15.88 -33.70
C ILE A 481 29.83 -15.22 -34.66
N PHE A 482 29.88 -13.89 -34.68
CA PHE A 482 30.73 -13.14 -35.60
C PHE A 482 31.93 -12.53 -34.88
N GLN A 483 33.13 -12.80 -35.39
CA GLN A 483 34.38 -12.27 -34.82
C GLN A 483 35.22 -11.61 -35.91
N ALA A 484 35.80 -10.44 -35.64
CA ALA A 484 36.71 -9.78 -36.59
C ALA A 484 37.97 -10.65 -36.79
N ASN A 485 38.32 -10.95 -38.04
CA ASN A 485 39.48 -11.76 -38.40
C ASN A 485 40.77 -10.97 -38.12
N LYS A 486 41.37 -11.22 -36.94
CA LYS A 486 42.61 -10.60 -36.49
C LYS A 486 43.52 -11.64 -35.81
N PRO A 487 44.85 -11.50 -35.90
CA PRO A 487 45.79 -12.35 -35.16
C PRO A 487 45.50 -12.36 -33.65
N GLU A 488 45.23 -11.19 -33.06
CA GLU A 488 44.92 -11.01 -31.63
C GLU A 488 43.63 -11.71 -31.14
N LYS A 489 42.74 -12.14 -32.06
CA LYS A 489 41.51 -12.90 -31.73
C LYS A 489 41.64 -14.40 -32.00
N LYS A 490 42.76 -14.89 -32.57
CA LYS A 490 42.86 -16.28 -33.05
C LYS A 490 42.74 -17.33 -31.93
N GLU A 491 43.42 -17.14 -30.81
CA GLU A 491 43.35 -18.07 -29.67
C GLU A 491 41.95 -18.12 -29.05
N PHE A 492 41.30 -16.96 -28.93
CA PHE A 492 39.92 -16.82 -28.47
C PHE A 492 38.93 -17.56 -29.40
N ILE A 493 39.08 -17.43 -30.72
CA ILE A 493 38.24 -18.12 -31.71
C ILE A 493 38.43 -19.64 -31.64
N ASN A 494 39.67 -20.12 -31.55
CA ASN A 494 39.96 -21.56 -31.35
C ASN A 494 39.35 -22.08 -30.03
N HIS A 495 39.35 -21.27 -28.98
CA HIS A 495 38.75 -21.63 -27.70
C HIS A 495 37.22 -21.73 -27.78
N ILE A 496 36.55 -20.79 -28.46
CA ILE A 496 35.09 -20.86 -28.71
C ILE A 496 34.74 -22.11 -29.54
N GLU A 497 35.50 -22.39 -30.59
CA GLU A 497 35.33 -23.61 -31.41
C GLU A 497 35.42 -24.87 -30.55
N THR A 498 36.46 -24.94 -29.70
CA THR A 498 36.68 -26.07 -28.79
C THR A 498 35.54 -26.21 -27.79
N LEU A 499 35.04 -25.11 -27.21
CA LEU A 499 33.88 -25.13 -26.31
C LEU A 499 32.59 -25.57 -27.01
N LEU A 500 32.31 -25.06 -28.21
CA LEU A 500 31.12 -25.46 -28.98
C LEU A 500 31.13 -26.96 -29.32
N LYS A 501 32.32 -27.51 -29.63
CA LYS A 501 32.52 -28.95 -29.88
C LYS A 501 32.33 -29.86 -28.67
N ILE A 502 32.26 -29.32 -27.44
CA ILE A 502 31.81 -30.09 -26.26
C ILE A 502 30.31 -30.41 -26.36
N TYR A 503 29.53 -29.58 -27.07
CA TYR A 503 28.08 -29.71 -27.15
C TYR A 503 27.57 -30.33 -28.46
N SER A 504 28.27 -30.16 -29.58
CA SER A 504 27.93 -30.83 -30.84
C SER A 504 29.09 -30.80 -31.84
N ASP A 505 29.24 -31.88 -32.62
CA ASP A 505 30.11 -31.92 -33.81
C ASP A 505 29.57 -31.06 -34.97
N LYS A 506 28.31 -30.59 -34.91
CA LYS A 506 27.66 -29.77 -35.95
C LYS A 506 28.09 -28.29 -35.89
N VAL A 507 29.40 -28.07 -35.73
CA VAL A 507 30.05 -26.76 -35.63
C VAL A 507 30.91 -26.55 -36.88
N SER A 508 30.73 -25.41 -37.53
CA SER A 508 31.49 -25.01 -38.72
C SER A 508 32.04 -23.60 -38.56
N ILE A 509 33.20 -23.34 -39.19
CA ILE A 509 33.82 -22.01 -39.23
C ILE A 509 33.99 -21.60 -40.68
N ARG A 510 33.60 -20.36 -40.97
CA ARG A 510 33.77 -19.73 -42.28
C ARG A 510 34.52 -18.41 -42.13
N ILE A 511 35.52 -18.21 -42.99
CA ILE A 511 36.16 -16.89 -43.15
C ILE A 511 35.37 -16.14 -44.22
N ILE A 512 34.78 -15.02 -43.84
CA ILE A 512 34.10 -14.08 -44.73
C ILE A 512 35.12 -13.01 -45.12
N SER A 513 35.52 -13.01 -46.40
CA SER A 513 36.35 -11.93 -46.95
C SER A 513 35.55 -10.63 -46.99
N PRO A 514 36.19 -9.47 -46.81
CA PRO A 514 35.52 -8.18 -46.98
C PRO A 514 35.03 -8.01 -48.43
N GLU A 515 33.94 -7.29 -48.63
CA GLU A 515 33.60 -6.75 -49.94
C GLU A 515 34.50 -5.54 -50.22
N LYS A 516 34.80 -5.25 -51.51
CA LYS A 516 35.58 -4.07 -51.88
C LYS A 516 34.65 -2.90 -52.14
N SER A 517 34.64 -1.94 -51.22
CA SER A 517 33.92 -0.68 -51.33
C SER A 517 34.83 0.41 -51.90
N ASP A 518 34.88 0.55 -53.24
CA ASP A 518 35.66 1.61 -53.90
C ASP A 518 34.98 2.99 -53.70
N VAL A 519 35.49 3.77 -52.74
CA VAL A 519 35.05 5.16 -52.48
C VAL A 519 36.28 6.09 -52.37
N GLN A 520 36.44 6.98 -53.35
CA GLN A 520 37.41 8.09 -53.34
C GLN A 520 38.89 7.70 -53.15
N ASP A 521 39.39 6.75 -53.95
CA ASP A 521 40.82 6.38 -54.09
C ASP A 521 41.57 5.99 -52.80
N GLN A 522 40.87 5.81 -51.68
CA GLN A 522 41.43 5.23 -50.46
C GLN A 522 41.00 3.78 -50.34
N ILE A 523 41.96 2.85 -50.41
CA ILE A 523 41.72 1.43 -50.10
C ILE A 523 41.48 1.32 -48.59
N ILE A 524 40.22 1.51 -48.17
CA ILE A 524 39.77 1.15 -46.84
C ILE A 524 39.83 -0.38 -46.76
N ALA A 525 40.85 -0.89 -46.08
CA ALA A 525 40.99 -2.32 -45.80
C ALA A 525 39.91 -2.74 -44.78
N GLU A 526 38.70 -2.97 -45.28
CA GLU A 526 37.64 -3.62 -44.53
C GLU A 526 38.16 -4.95 -43.97
N LYS A 527 37.80 -5.22 -42.71
CA LYS A 527 38.33 -6.37 -41.98
C LYS A 527 37.40 -7.54 -42.22
N GLY A 528 37.95 -8.63 -42.79
CA GLY A 528 37.22 -9.88 -42.92
C GLY A 528 36.70 -10.38 -41.58
N TRP A 529 35.64 -11.17 -41.61
CA TRP A 529 35.00 -11.74 -40.44
C TRP A 529 35.21 -13.25 -40.37
N ILE A 530 35.10 -13.80 -39.17
CA ILE A 530 35.03 -15.23 -38.91
C ILE A 530 33.64 -15.49 -38.35
N GLU A 531 32.88 -16.30 -39.08
CA GLU A 531 31.54 -16.77 -38.77
C GLU A 531 31.66 -18.18 -38.18
N LEU A 532 31.42 -18.33 -36.88
CA LEU A 532 31.26 -19.63 -36.23
C LEU A 532 29.77 -19.98 -36.23
N THR A 533 29.41 -21.14 -36.76
CA THR A 533 28.01 -21.57 -36.91
C THR A 533 27.80 -22.93 -36.26
N ILE A 534 26.87 -23.00 -35.31
CA ILE A 534 26.35 -24.26 -34.76
C ILE A 534 24.93 -24.50 -35.27
N SER A 535 24.73 -25.59 -35.99
CA SER A 535 23.44 -25.99 -36.60
C SER A 535 22.75 -27.13 -35.85
N ASP A 536 23.15 -27.35 -34.59
CA ASP A 536 22.57 -28.38 -33.74
C ASP A 536 21.23 -27.93 -33.13
N LEU A 537 20.14 -28.60 -33.53
CA LEU A 537 18.80 -28.25 -33.09
C LEU A 537 18.61 -28.36 -31.58
N ASP A 538 19.27 -29.31 -30.91
CA ASP A 538 19.11 -29.53 -29.48
C ASP A 538 19.89 -28.49 -28.67
N PHE A 539 21.10 -28.10 -29.12
CA PHE A 539 21.80 -26.94 -28.57
C PHE A 539 21.02 -25.64 -28.77
N VAL A 540 20.50 -25.39 -29.98
CA VAL A 540 19.70 -24.19 -30.29
C VAL A 540 18.41 -24.14 -29.47
N ASN A 541 17.75 -25.28 -29.27
CA ASN A 541 16.59 -25.41 -28.38
C ASN A 541 16.97 -25.19 -26.91
N ARG A 542 18.12 -25.70 -26.44
CA ARG A 542 18.64 -25.48 -25.08
C ARG A 542 18.87 -23.99 -24.84
N VAL A 543 19.58 -23.30 -25.74
CA VAL A 543 19.79 -21.84 -25.69
C VAL A 543 18.45 -21.11 -25.60
N ASN A 544 17.53 -21.38 -26.54
CA ASN A 544 16.23 -20.71 -26.57
C ASN A 544 15.36 -20.96 -25.32
N LYS A 545 15.42 -22.17 -24.75
CA LYS A 545 14.74 -22.52 -23.47
C LYS A 545 15.36 -21.81 -22.27
N THR A 546 16.69 -21.67 -22.21
CA THR A 546 17.36 -20.95 -21.11
C THR A 546 17.07 -19.45 -21.16
N LEU A 547 17.03 -18.83 -22.35
CA LEU A 547 16.78 -17.40 -22.50
C LEU A 547 15.48 -16.93 -21.78
N SER A 548 14.40 -17.72 -21.84
CA SER A 548 13.12 -17.37 -21.20
C SER A 548 13.12 -17.37 -19.66
N ASN A 549 14.17 -17.89 -19.01
CA ASN A 549 14.31 -17.85 -17.54
C ASN A 549 15.68 -17.28 -17.10
N LEU A 550 16.43 -16.67 -18.03
CA LEU A 550 17.83 -16.30 -17.81
C LEU A 550 18.01 -15.33 -16.65
N SER A 551 17.21 -14.25 -16.58
CA SER A 551 17.30 -13.24 -15.51
C SER A 551 17.18 -13.85 -14.10
N ASN A 552 16.24 -14.77 -13.90
CA ASN A 552 16.04 -15.52 -12.66
C ASN A 552 17.24 -16.42 -12.33
N ILE A 553 17.77 -17.14 -13.33
CA ILE A 553 18.96 -18.00 -13.17
C ILE A 553 20.18 -17.18 -12.74
N LEU A 554 20.43 -16.02 -13.36
CA LEU A 554 21.57 -15.17 -13.01
C LEU A 554 21.35 -14.39 -11.69
N LEU A 555 20.10 -14.20 -11.25
CA LEU A 555 19.77 -13.63 -9.96
C LEU A 555 19.94 -14.64 -8.81
N THR A 556 19.58 -15.90 -9.03
CA THR A 556 19.64 -17.00 -8.03
C THR A 556 20.99 -17.71 -7.97
N ASN A 557 21.83 -17.63 -9.02
CA ASN A 557 23.13 -18.30 -9.05
C ASN A 557 24.29 -17.34 -9.41
N PRO A 558 24.96 -16.74 -8.41
CA PRO A 558 26.10 -15.84 -8.62
C PRO A 558 27.30 -16.47 -9.36
N TRP A 559 27.47 -17.80 -9.34
CA TRP A 559 28.57 -18.46 -10.05
C TRP A 559 28.34 -18.52 -11.56
N LEU A 560 27.09 -18.80 -11.97
CA LEU A 560 26.68 -18.76 -13.37
C LEU A 560 26.60 -17.32 -13.88
N ALA A 561 26.15 -16.38 -13.04
CA ALA A 561 26.18 -14.94 -13.30
C ALA A 561 27.59 -14.43 -13.65
N LEU A 562 28.61 -14.87 -12.90
CA LEU A 562 30.01 -14.54 -13.15
C LEU A 562 30.53 -15.10 -14.49
N HIS A 563 30.19 -16.34 -14.83
CA HIS A 563 30.62 -16.97 -16.10
C HIS A 563 29.93 -16.36 -17.31
N PHE A 564 28.62 -16.09 -17.22
CA PHE A 564 27.88 -15.36 -18.22
C PHE A 564 28.46 -13.96 -18.45
N LEU A 565 28.76 -13.24 -17.36
CA LEU A 565 29.35 -11.90 -17.44
C LEU A 565 30.71 -11.93 -18.15
N ALA A 566 31.58 -12.91 -17.84
CA ALA A 566 32.85 -13.08 -18.54
C ALA A 566 32.67 -13.32 -20.05
N GLY A 567 31.76 -14.21 -20.43
CA GLY A 567 31.47 -14.49 -21.85
C GLY A 567 30.87 -13.30 -22.59
N TYR A 568 29.97 -12.54 -21.95
CA TYR A 568 29.44 -11.30 -22.53
C TYR A 568 30.53 -10.25 -22.71
N LEU A 569 31.40 -10.08 -21.70
CA LEU A 569 32.54 -9.16 -21.74
C LEU A 569 33.58 -9.54 -22.80
N ASP A 570 33.76 -10.83 -23.05
CA ASP A 570 34.59 -11.32 -24.15
C ASP A 570 33.96 -11.13 -25.54
N GLY A 571 32.69 -10.75 -25.63
CA GLY A 571 32.10 -10.14 -26.82
C GLY A 571 32.28 -8.62 -26.83
N ASP A 572 31.35 -7.89 -26.19
CA ASP A 572 31.19 -6.42 -26.25
C ASP A 572 31.66 -5.69 -24.97
N GLY A 573 32.52 -6.34 -24.17
CA GLY A 573 33.16 -5.75 -23.00
C GLY A 573 34.42 -4.94 -23.33
N SER A 574 34.59 -3.83 -22.61
CA SER A 574 35.79 -2.99 -22.64
C SER A 574 36.32 -2.71 -21.23
N TYR A 575 37.64 -2.56 -21.10
CA TYR A 575 38.31 -2.25 -19.84
C TYR A 575 39.22 -1.04 -20.00
N ASN A 576 38.96 0.03 -19.27
CA ASN A 576 39.69 1.29 -19.37
C ASN A 576 39.72 2.03 -18.03
N ARG A 577 40.89 2.61 -17.67
CA ARG A 577 41.07 3.47 -16.49
C ARG A 577 40.50 2.88 -15.18
N TYR A 578 40.67 1.57 -14.98
CA TYR A 578 40.14 0.80 -13.85
C TYR A 578 38.61 0.66 -13.77
N THR A 579 37.90 0.83 -14.89
CA THR A 579 36.45 0.58 -15.02
C THR A 579 36.23 -0.50 -16.09
N ILE A 580 35.32 -1.44 -15.83
CA ILE A 580 34.72 -2.25 -16.91
C ILE A 580 33.50 -1.48 -17.42
N SER A 581 33.45 -1.28 -18.75
CA SER A 581 32.34 -0.61 -19.43
C SER A 581 31.74 -1.56 -20.47
N ILE A 582 30.44 -1.79 -20.36
CA ILE A 582 29.64 -2.68 -21.21
C ILE A 582 28.72 -1.82 -22.07
N SER A 583 28.81 -1.97 -23.39
CA SER A 583 27.84 -1.42 -24.33
C SER A 583 26.59 -2.31 -24.36
N VAL A 584 25.40 -1.71 -24.35
CA VAL A 584 24.14 -2.46 -24.40
C VAL A 584 23.17 -1.77 -25.36
N VAL A 585 23.02 -2.39 -26.54
CA VAL A 585 22.14 -1.93 -27.63
C VAL A 585 20.75 -2.57 -27.54
N LYS A 586 20.69 -3.88 -27.27
CA LYS A 586 19.43 -4.65 -27.16
C LYS A 586 18.81 -4.47 -25.77
N ARG A 587 17.62 -3.85 -25.67
CA ARG A 587 16.98 -3.55 -24.37
C ARG A 587 16.67 -4.80 -23.55
N GLU A 588 16.41 -5.93 -24.18
CA GLU A 588 16.18 -7.24 -23.54
C GLU A 588 17.34 -7.70 -22.64
N ILE A 589 18.58 -7.31 -22.98
CA ILE A 589 19.80 -7.72 -22.27
C ILE A 589 19.99 -6.96 -20.94
N PHE A 590 19.25 -5.86 -20.72
CA PHE A 590 19.31 -5.13 -19.44
C PHE A 590 18.85 -5.95 -18.24
N SER A 591 17.78 -6.76 -18.38
CA SER A 591 17.27 -7.55 -17.26
C SER A 591 18.31 -8.59 -16.79
N PRO A 592 18.89 -9.44 -17.66
CA PRO A 592 20.01 -10.31 -17.29
C PRO A 592 21.19 -9.57 -16.66
N LEU A 593 21.69 -8.47 -17.27
CA LEU A 593 22.85 -7.75 -16.74
C LEU A 593 22.59 -7.13 -15.36
N VAL A 594 21.41 -6.55 -15.13
CA VAL A 594 21.01 -6.03 -13.81
C VAL A 594 20.93 -7.16 -12.77
N CYS A 595 20.32 -8.29 -13.11
CA CYS A 595 20.26 -9.46 -12.23
C CYS A 595 21.64 -10.01 -11.83
N ILE A 596 22.62 -10.01 -12.75
CA ILE A 596 24.02 -10.35 -12.46
C ILE A 596 24.62 -9.42 -11.40
N PHE A 597 24.49 -8.10 -11.57
CA PHE A 597 25.12 -7.17 -10.63
C PHE A 597 24.48 -7.25 -9.25
N LEU A 598 23.18 -7.48 -9.17
CA LEU A 598 22.46 -7.70 -7.92
C LEU A 598 22.87 -9.00 -7.21
N SER A 599 23.04 -10.11 -7.92
CA SER A 599 23.46 -11.38 -7.30
C SER A 599 24.94 -11.40 -6.89
N LEU A 600 25.81 -10.74 -7.67
CA LEU A 600 27.23 -10.55 -7.36
C LEU A 600 27.50 -9.49 -6.27
N GLY A 601 26.51 -8.66 -5.90
CA GLY A 601 26.68 -7.56 -4.94
C GLY A 601 27.49 -6.37 -5.48
N VAL A 602 27.47 -6.16 -6.80
CA VAL A 602 28.33 -5.18 -7.49
C VAL A 602 27.59 -3.86 -7.65
N ALA A 603 28.16 -2.77 -7.13
CA ALA A 603 27.70 -1.42 -7.45
C ALA A 603 28.06 -1.04 -8.91
N TYR A 604 27.03 -0.81 -9.73
CA TYR A 604 27.12 -0.40 -11.12
C TYR A 604 26.48 0.98 -11.36
N LYS A 605 26.70 1.54 -12.56
CA LYS A 605 26.10 2.78 -13.03
C LYS A 605 25.69 2.64 -14.49
N VAL A 606 24.41 2.90 -14.79
CA VAL A 606 23.93 3.05 -16.17
C VAL A 606 23.96 4.52 -16.58
N TYR A 607 24.26 4.80 -17.85
CA TYR A 607 23.98 6.08 -18.51
C TYR A 607 23.77 5.87 -20.02
N ARG A 608 23.23 6.87 -20.71
CA ARG A 608 22.96 6.82 -22.15
C ARG A 608 24.11 7.44 -22.93
N ASN A 609 24.49 6.82 -24.05
CA ASN A 609 25.50 7.30 -24.98
C ASN A 609 24.94 7.26 -26.41
N ARG A 610 24.40 8.39 -26.89
CA ARG A 610 23.64 8.49 -28.13
C ARG A 610 22.47 7.49 -28.15
N ASP A 611 22.59 6.41 -28.92
CA ASP A 611 21.52 5.46 -29.23
C ASP A 611 21.63 4.12 -28.49
N HIS A 612 22.68 3.95 -27.68
CA HIS A 612 22.85 2.82 -26.79
C HIS A 612 23.01 3.28 -25.33
N TYR A 613 22.89 2.34 -24.40
CA TYR A 613 23.25 2.54 -23.01
C TYR A 613 24.63 1.97 -22.73
N VAL A 614 25.31 2.50 -21.72
CA VAL A 614 26.57 1.99 -21.18
C VAL A 614 26.38 1.66 -19.71
N ILE A 615 26.79 0.46 -19.30
CA ILE A 615 26.89 0.08 -17.89
C ILE A 615 28.36 0.10 -17.48
N GLU A 616 28.70 0.87 -16.45
CA GLU A 616 30.01 0.89 -15.81
C GLU A 616 29.99 0.19 -14.47
N PHE A 617 31.00 -0.62 -14.16
CA PHE A 617 31.26 -1.09 -12.80
C PHE A 617 32.76 -1.14 -12.47
N ARG A 618 33.05 -1.17 -11.16
CA ARG A 618 34.38 -1.02 -10.56
C ARG A 618 34.37 -1.71 -9.19
N ASP A 619 34.56 -3.02 -9.22
CA ASP A 619 34.76 -3.85 -8.05
C ASP A 619 35.99 -4.73 -8.24
N ASN A 620 37.01 -4.60 -7.39
CA ASN A 620 38.26 -5.33 -7.57
C ASN A 620 38.13 -6.85 -7.35
N VAL A 621 37.17 -7.31 -6.53
CA VAL A 621 36.99 -8.73 -6.22
C VAL A 621 36.41 -9.45 -7.43
N ILE A 622 35.37 -8.86 -8.03
CA ILE A 622 34.75 -9.39 -9.25
C ILE A 622 35.65 -9.16 -10.48
N ILE A 623 36.33 -8.01 -10.60
CA ILE A 623 37.31 -7.78 -11.69
C ILE A 623 38.44 -8.82 -11.64
N ASN A 624 38.96 -9.20 -10.46
CA ASN A 624 40.00 -10.24 -10.39
C ASN A 624 39.48 -11.62 -10.79
N LYS A 625 38.28 -12.01 -10.35
CA LYS A 625 37.66 -13.28 -10.80
C LYS A 625 37.40 -13.29 -12.31
N LEU A 626 36.91 -12.18 -12.87
CA LEU A 626 36.70 -12.04 -14.32
C LEU A 626 38.02 -12.16 -15.09
N ARG A 627 39.14 -11.67 -14.57
CA ARG A 627 40.48 -11.79 -15.18
C ARG A 627 40.95 -13.24 -15.36
N GLU A 628 40.48 -14.16 -14.53
CA GLU A 628 40.80 -15.59 -14.62
C GLU A 628 39.90 -16.32 -15.63
N ILE A 629 38.64 -15.89 -15.75
CA ILE A 629 37.64 -16.50 -16.63
C ILE A 629 37.75 -15.96 -18.07
N CYS A 630 37.84 -14.64 -18.25
CA CYS A 630 37.88 -13.99 -19.58
C CYS A 630 39.10 -14.45 -20.40
N LYS A 631 38.91 -14.61 -21.71
CA LYS A 631 39.90 -15.07 -22.69
C LYS A 631 40.22 -14.05 -23.78
N ARG A 632 39.40 -13.00 -23.95
CA ARG A 632 39.67 -11.85 -24.84
C ARG A 632 39.95 -10.56 -24.06
N LEU A 633 39.19 -10.27 -23.00
CA LEU A 633 39.25 -9.00 -22.28
C LEU A 633 40.47 -8.95 -21.33
N GLN A 634 41.56 -8.36 -21.81
CA GLN A 634 42.80 -8.23 -21.03
C GLN A 634 42.68 -7.20 -19.90
N ILE A 635 42.47 -7.70 -18.67
CA ILE A 635 42.46 -6.89 -17.43
C ILE A 635 43.89 -6.81 -16.88
N GLN A 636 44.47 -5.62 -16.87
CA GLN A 636 45.89 -5.38 -16.58
C GLN A 636 46.16 -4.98 -15.12
N GLU A 637 45.55 -3.87 -14.66
CA GLU A 637 45.72 -3.33 -13.29
C GLU A 637 44.40 -3.42 -12.49
N LEU A 638 44.36 -2.89 -11.25
CA LEU A 638 43.16 -2.81 -10.40
C LEU A 638 42.96 -1.40 -9.81
N SER A 639 41.72 -1.06 -9.46
CA SER A 639 41.36 0.28 -8.97
C SER A 639 41.81 0.53 -7.53
N LYS A 640 42.17 1.78 -7.19
CA LYS A 640 42.35 2.21 -5.79
C LYS A 640 41.07 2.72 -5.10
N ARG A 641 39.92 2.64 -5.77
CA ARG A 641 38.57 3.10 -5.31
C ARG A 641 37.48 2.18 -5.85
N PHE A 642 36.35 2.07 -5.17
CA PHE A 642 35.17 1.29 -5.58
C PHE A 642 34.00 2.23 -5.95
N TYR A 643 32.93 1.73 -6.56
CA TYR A 643 31.68 2.53 -6.67
C TYR A 643 30.94 2.62 -5.32
N SER A 644 31.02 1.57 -4.49
CA SER A 644 30.42 1.51 -3.15
C SER A 644 30.95 2.58 -2.19
N ASP A 645 32.19 3.06 -2.39
CA ASP A 645 32.80 4.16 -1.60
C ASP A 645 32.03 5.50 -1.66
N ARG A 646 31.01 5.60 -2.53
CA ARG A 646 30.16 6.79 -2.72
C ARG A 646 28.70 6.58 -2.32
N LEU A 647 28.36 5.42 -1.77
CA LEU A 647 27.02 5.15 -1.27
C LEU A 647 26.97 5.51 0.22
N LEU A 648 25.97 6.34 0.59
CA LEU A 648 25.79 6.80 1.96
C LEU A 648 25.24 5.69 2.86
N LEU A 649 25.81 5.61 4.07
CA LEU A 649 25.10 5.18 5.27
C LEU A 649 24.86 6.42 6.14
N ALA A 650 23.71 6.47 6.81
CA ALA A 650 23.17 7.71 7.35
C ALA A 650 23.70 8.04 8.76
N LYS A 651 24.45 9.14 8.92
CA LYS A 651 24.72 9.73 10.26
C LYS A 651 24.98 11.25 10.34
N THR A 652 25.07 11.96 9.22
CA THR A 652 25.54 13.37 9.19
C THR A 652 24.53 14.37 8.63
N MET A 653 23.27 13.97 8.37
CA MET A 653 22.27 14.85 7.72
C MET A 653 21.44 15.67 8.71
N ILE A 654 22.11 16.25 9.72
CA ILE A 654 21.53 17.21 10.68
C ILE A 654 22.30 18.54 10.63
N ASP A 655 23.64 18.48 10.60
CA ASP A 655 24.49 19.67 10.50
C ASP A 655 25.01 19.89 9.07
N GLY A 656 24.83 21.09 8.54
CA GLY A 656 24.90 21.40 7.10
C GLY A 656 26.27 21.37 6.42
N GLU A 657 27.36 21.06 7.14
CA GLU A 657 28.73 21.14 6.61
C GLU A 657 29.52 19.83 6.80
N SER A 658 29.54 18.98 5.77
CA SER A 658 30.53 17.90 5.63
C SER A 658 30.60 17.35 4.20
N LYS A 659 31.79 16.92 3.78
CA LYS A 659 31.99 16.17 2.51
C LYS A 659 31.73 14.68 2.73
N CYS A 660 31.17 14.03 1.71
CA CYS A 660 30.75 12.63 1.77
C CYS A 660 31.91 11.67 1.49
N GLU A 661 32.29 10.86 2.47
CA GLU A 661 33.17 9.69 2.32
C GLU A 661 32.60 8.45 3.06
N ASN A 662 33.08 7.26 2.69
CA ASN A 662 32.62 5.96 3.18
C ASN A 662 32.79 5.82 4.71
N LEU A 663 31.71 5.43 5.43
CA LEU A 663 31.73 5.23 6.89
C LEU A 663 32.82 4.24 7.34
N THR A 664 33.13 3.21 6.53
CA THR A 664 34.17 2.21 6.84
C THR A 664 35.57 2.83 6.89
N THR A 665 35.78 3.97 6.20
CA THR A 665 37.04 4.71 6.18
C THR A 665 37.16 5.62 7.40
N MET A 666 36.14 6.43 7.70
CA MET A 666 36.11 7.30 8.89
C MET A 666 36.28 6.49 10.19
N ALA A 667 35.61 5.34 10.29
CA ALA A 667 35.70 4.41 11.41
C ALA A 667 37.13 3.94 11.72
N LYS A 668 38.02 3.88 10.71
CA LYS A 668 39.40 3.43 10.85
C LYS A 668 40.42 4.57 11.03
N GLN A 669 40.12 5.78 10.56
CA GLN A 669 41.11 6.85 10.47
C GLN A 669 41.04 7.90 11.59
N GLU A 670 39.86 8.24 12.12
CA GLU A 670 39.73 9.42 13.01
C GLU A 670 39.24 9.13 14.44
N LYS A 671 38.95 7.87 14.81
CA LYS A 671 38.47 7.46 16.16
C LYS A 671 37.18 8.15 16.68
N MET A 672 36.52 9.02 15.91
CA MET A 672 35.40 9.85 16.37
C MET A 672 34.00 9.20 16.31
N VAL A 673 33.89 7.90 16.02
CA VAL A 673 32.65 7.14 16.25
C VAL A 673 32.98 5.81 16.92
N SER A 674 32.35 5.52 18.07
CA SER A 674 32.31 4.17 18.63
C SER A 674 31.48 3.27 17.71
N VAL A 675 32.15 2.58 16.78
CA VAL A 675 31.53 1.66 15.81
C VAL A 675 30.66 0.62 16.51
N HIS A 676 31.09 0.19 17.71
CA HIS A 676 30.41 -0.70 18.65
C HIS A 676 28.99 -0.28 19.09
N LYS A 677 28.52 0.93 18.75
CA LYS A 677 27.11 1.34 18.92
C LYS A 677 26.21 1.03 17.70
N PHE A 678 26.78 0.59 16.59
CA PHE A 678 26.09 0.31 15.31
C PHE A 678 26.47 -1.06 14.72
N GLU A 679 27.45 -1.75 15.31
CA GLU A 679 27.78 -3.16 15.01
C GLU A 679 26.58 -4.06 15.37
N GLY A 680 25.81 -4.45 14.35
CA GLY A 680 24.65 -5.35 14.45
C GLY A 680 23.32 -4.81 13.91
N GLN A 681 23.22 -3.51 13.58
CA GLN A 681 21.93 -2.89 13.20
C GLN A 681 21.77 -2.49 11.73
N LEU A 682 22.86 -2.41 10.95
CA LEU A 682 22.82 -2.03 9.54
C LEU A 682 23.18 -3.21 8.64
N ASP A 683 22.26 -3.59 7.76
CA ASP A 683 22.51 -4.61 6.73
C ASP A 683 23.48 -4.06 5.66
N LYS A 684 24.39 -4.92 5.21
CA LYS A 684 25.39 -4.69 4.16
C LYS A 684 24.80 -4.85 2.76
N THR A 685 23.65 -5.51 2.63
CA THR A 685 22.92 -5.68 1.36
C THR A 685 22.07 -4.45 0.97
N LEU A 686 22.06 -3.42 1.82
CA LEU A 686 21.31 -2.17 1.64
C LEU A 686 22.25 -0.95 1.65
N ALA A 687 21.89 0.09 0.91
CA ALA A 687 22.51 1.42 0.98
C ALA A 687 21.45 2.52 0.72
N MET A 688 21.83 3.80 0.79
CA MET A 688 20.87 4.90 0.64
C MET A 688 21.27 5.92 -0.46
N ASN A 689 20.32 6.26 -1.34
CA ASN A 689 20.45 7.32 -2.35
C ASN A 689 19.58 8.53 -1.99
N ARG A 690 20.15 9.74 -1.97
CA ARG A 690 19.39 10.99 -1.79
C ARG A 690 18.35 11.19 -2.90
N VAL A 691 17.18 11.72 -2.54
CA VAL A 691 16.09 12.02 -3.47
C VAL A 691 15.88 13.53 -3.61
N PHE A 692 15.58 13.99 -4.83
CA PHE A 692 15.14 15.35 -5.12
C PHE A 692 13.88 15.32 -5.99
N ASP A 693 12.86 16.08 -5.62
CA ASP A 693 11.72 16.37 -6.50
C ASP A 693 12.20 17.18 -7.72
N LEU A 694 11.59 16.96 -8.89
CA LEU A 694 11.92 17.68 -10.13
C LEU A 694 10.71 18.45 -10.67
N GLU A 695 9.67 17.73 -11.08
CA GLU A 695 8.46 18.30 -11.67
C GLU A 695 7.25 17.36 -11.54
N THR A 696 6.05 17.96 -11.56
CA THR A 696 4.79 17.24 -11.64
C THR A 696 4.48 16.86 -13.08
N VAL A 697 4.45 15.56 -13.38
CA VAL A 697 4.21 15.00 -14.73
C VAL A 697 2.73 15.10 -15.13
N GLY A 698 1.82 15.17 -14.15
CA GLY A 698 0.38 15.29 -14.36
C GLY A 698 -0.40 14.03 -13.98
N LYS A 699 -1.70 13.97 -14.35
CA LYS A 699 -2.54 12.80 -14.09
C LYS A 699 -2.33 11.73 -15.16
N THR A 700 -1.93 10.52 -14.74
CA THR A 700 -1.68 9.38 -15.64
C THR A 700 -2.21 8.07 -15.05
N ARG A 701 -2.24 7.00 -15.85
CA ARG A 701 -2.62 5.66 -15.40
C ARG A 701 -1.49 5.04 -14.59
N VAL A 702 -1.82 4.62 -13.37
CA VAL A 702 -0.90 4.13 -12.36
C VAL A 702 -1.42 2.83 -11.73
N TYR A 703 -0.50 1.97 -11.31
CA TYR A 703 -0.68 0.59 -10.90
C TYR A 703 -0.01 0.36 -9.53
N ASN A 704 -0.54 -0.56 -8.72
CA ASN A 704 0.07 -0.99 -7.45
C ASN A 704 -0.19 -2.49 -7.20
N PHE A 705 0.65 -3.10 -6.36
CA PHE A 705 0.54 -4.48 -5.91
C PHE A 705 0.52 -4.56 -4.39
N THR A 706 -0.41 -5.33 -3.85
CA THR A 706 -0.32 -5.78 -2.46
C THR A 706 0.42 -7.12 -2.44
N VAL A 707 1.43 -7.23 -1.60
CA VAL A 707 2.31 -8.40 -1.50
C VAL A 707 1.98 -9.22 -0.25
N GLU A 708 2.18 -10.53 -0.33
CA GLU A 708 1.96 -11.48 0.77
C GLU A 708 2.66 -11.03 2.06
N ASP A 709 1.93 -11.16 3.18
CA ASP A 709 2.28 -10.67 4.52
C ASP A 709 2.59 -9.16 4.60
N ASN A 710 2.03 -8.37 3.66
CA ASN A 710 2.23 -6.93 3.48
C ASN A 710 3.68 -6.47 3.27
N HIS A 711 4.58 -7.36 2.86
CA HIS A 711 5.99 -7.03 2.61
C HIS A 711 6.17 -5.93 1.53
N ASN A 712 7.31 -5.25 1.61
CA ASN A 712 7.85 -4.37 0.57
C ASN A 712 8.11 -5.11 -0.77
N TYR A 713 8.42 -4.36 -1.81
CA TYR A 713 8.95 -4.88 -3.08
C TYR A 713 9.97 -3.91 -3.71
N ILE A 714 10.62 -4.34 -4.79
CA ILE A 714 11.68 -3.57 -5.47
C ILE A 714 11.18 -3.05 -6.82
N VAL A 715 11.24 -1.72 -6.98
CA VAL A 715 11.08 -1.00 -8.26
C VAL A 715 12.44 -0.54 -8.79
N PHE A 716 12.50 -0.10 -10.05
CA PHE A 716 13.69 0.51 -10.63
C PHE A 716 13.42 1.90 -11.22
N THR A 717 14.46 2.75 -11.18
CA THR A 717 14.53 4.01 -11.92
C THR A 717 14.70 3.79 -13.43
N ASP A 718 14.54 4.86 -14.22
CA ASP A 718 14.81 4.90 -15.67
C ASP A 718 16.25 4.51 -16.05
N PHE A 719 17.19 4.58 -15.10
CA PHE A 719 18.59 4.16 -15.24
C PHE A 719 18.90 2.95 -14.33
N TYR A 720 17.90 2.09 -14.11
CA TYR A 720 18.03 0.76 -13.49
C TYR A 720 18.63 0.77 -12.08
N THR A 721 18.46 1.85 -11.30
CA THR A 721 18.76 1.82 -9.86
C THR A 721 17.63 1.10 -9.13
N PRO A 722 17.88 0.01 -8.38
CA PRO A 722 16.86 -0.67 -7.59
C PRO A 722 16.46 0.20 -6.38
N VAL A 723 15.18 0.21 -6.00
CA VAL A 723 14.67 0.99 -4.86
C VAL A 723 13.62 0.17 -4.11
N LEU A 724 13.70 0.18 -2.78
CA LEU A 724 12.80 -0.58 -1.91
C LEU A 724 11.57 0.26 -1.51
N VAL A 725 10.36 -0.25 -1.78
CA VAL A 725 9.09 0.47 -1.63
C VAL A 725 8.02 -0.39 -0.95
N HIS A 726 7.02 0.21 -0.31
CA HIS A 726 6.08 -0.49 0.59
C HIS A 726 4.63 -0.52 0.11
N ASN A 727 3.84 -1.41 0.69
CA ASN A 727 2.39 -1.45 0.53
C ASN A 727 1.73 -0.37 1.41
N CYS A 728 0.60 0.21 0.97
CA CYS A 728 0.11 1.51 1.46
C CYS A 728 -0.95 1.38 2.58
N SER A 729 -0.54 0.85 3.74
CA SER A 729 -1.38 0.34 4.87
C SER A 729 -2.21 1.44 5.61
N HIS A 730 -3.13 1.30 6.59
CA HIS A 730 -3.40 0.36 7.72
C HIS A 730 -4.86 0.55 8.30
N GLY A 731 -5.27 0.02 9.49
CA GLY A 731 -6.52 0.45 10.22
C GLY A 731 -6.93 -0.26 11.55
N ALA A 732 -7.38 0.48 12.59
CA ALA A 732 -7.58 0.02 13.99
C ALA A 732 -8.96 0.28 14.67
N GLY A 733 -9.29 -0.53 15.72
CA GLY A 733 -10.56 -0.57 16.48
C GLY A 733 -10.45 -0.89 17.99
N ARG A 734 -11.41 -1.62 18.59
CA ARG A 734 -11.30 -2.06 20.00
C ARG A 734 -10.28 -3.20 20.16
N LEU A 735 -9.67 -3.31 21.35
CA LEU A 735 -8.83 -4.46 21.72
C LEU A 735 -9.60 -5.55 22.47
N MET A 736 -10.68 -5.18 23.18
CA MET A 736 -11.43 -6.13 24.01
C MET A 736 -12.89 -5.75 24.24
N SER A 737 -13.68 -6.77 24.60
CA SER A 737 -15.11 -6.61 24.94
C SER A 737 -15.32 -5.84 26.26
N ARG A 738 -16.49 -5.20 26.39
CA ARG A 738 -16.89 -4.47 27.61
C ARG A 738 -16.79 -5.33 28.88
N THR A 739 -17.27 -6.58 28.80
CA THR A 739 -17.24 -7.55 29.91
C THR A 739 -15.82 -8.00 30.28
N GLN A 740 -14.87 -7.95 29.33
CA GLN A 740 -13.46 -8.26 29.57
C GLN A 740 -12.74 -7.07 30.21
N ALA A 741 -12.94 -5.85 29.70
CA ALA A 741 -12.41 -4.63 30.31
C ALA A 741 -12.84 -4.49 31.78
N LYS A 742 -14.14 -4.70 32.07
CA LYS A 742 -14.69 -4.73 33.45
C LYS A 742 -14.20 -5.87 34.36
N LYS A 743 -13.42 -6.83 33.83
CA LYS A 743 -12.71 -7.88 34.60
C LYS A 743 -11.21 -7.65 34.71
N GLN A 744 -10.62 -6.94 33.74
CA GLN A 744 -9.18 -6.78 33.58
C GLN A 744 -8.65 -5.50 34.24
N PHE A 745 -9.43 -4.42 34.25
CA PHE A 745 -9.01 -3.11 34.76
C PHE A 745 -9.69 -2.75 36.09
N THR A 746 -8.93 -2.06 36.94
CA THR A 746 -9.34 -1.57 38.26
C THR A 746 -9.81 -0.11 38.21
N LEU A 747 -10.29 0.40 39.35
CA LEU A 747 -10.60 1.82 39.50
C LEU A 747 -9.33 2.69 39.46
N ASP A 748 -8.20 2.17 39.93
CA ASP A 748 -6.93 2.89 39.98
C ASP A 748 -6.31 2.99 38.57
N ASP A 749 -6.46 1.95 37.74
CA ASP A 749 -6.17 2.00 36.30
C ASP A 749 -6.98 3.10 35.60
N LEU A 750 -8.28 3.21 35.90
CA LEU A 750 -9.15 4.23 35.33
C LEU A 750 -8.71 5.64 35.76
N ILE A 751 -8.36 5.83 37.04
CA ILE A 751 -7.88 7.11 37.56
C ILE A 751 -6.57 7.50 36.86
N SER A 752 -5.61 6.59 36.78
CA SER A 752 -4.30 6.80 36.14
C SER A 752 -4.44 7.10 34.63
N GLN A 753 -5.15 6.26 33.88
CA GLN A 753 -5.28 6.43 32.42
C GLN A 753 -6.20 7.60 32.01
N THR A 754 -6.86 8.28 32.97
CA THR A 754 -7.66 9.49 32.73
C THR A 754 -7.21 10.67 33.59
N GLU A 755 -5.92 10.70 33.95
CA GLU A 755 -5.28 11.86 34.57
C GLU A 755 -5.40 13.10 33.67
N GLY A 756 -5.63 14.27 34.28
CA GLY A 756 -5.87 15.52 33.54
C GLY A 756 -7.25 15.65 32.87
N VAL A 757 -8.13 14.65 32.97
CA VAL A 757 -9.52 14.72 32.47
C VAL A 757 -10.53 14.73 33.62
N GLU A 758 -11.38 15.77 33.65
CA GLU A 758 -12.53 15.87 34.55
C GLU A 758 -13.66 14.95 34.06
N CYS A 759 -13.79 13.77 34.70
CA CYS A 759 -14.81 12.78 34.38
C CYS A 759 -15.19 11.92 35.60
N ARG A 760 -16.22 11.09 35.43
CA ARG A 760 -16.61 10.07 36.41
C ARG A 760 -15.48 9.06 36.63
N LYS A 761 -15.05 8.91 37.89
CA LYS A 761 -14.08 7.89 38.33
C LYS A 761 -14.83 6.84 39.18
N ASP A 762 -15.60 5.96 38.52
CA ASP A 762 -16.38 4.91 39.20
C ASP A 762 -16.52 3.63 38.36
N ARG A 763 -16.94 2.53 39.00
CA ARG A 763 -17.03 1.20 38.38
C ARG A 763 -18.02 1.11 37.20
N GLY A 764 -18.94 2.08 37.06
CA GLY A 764 -19.90 2.13 35.97
C GLY A 764 -19.25 2.27 34.59
N VAL A 765 -18.14 3.00 34.48
CA VAL A 765 -17.49 3.37 33.21
C VAL A 765 -16.25 2.53 32.85
N LEU A 766 -15.91 1.51 33.64
CA LEU A 766 -14.71 0.67 33.45
C LEU A 766 -14.66 -0.13 32.12
N ASP A 767 -15.78 -0.27 31.42
CA ASP A 767 -15.82 -0.91 30.10
C ASP A 767 -15.49 0.03 28.93
N GLU A 768 -15.35 1.32 29.22
CA GLU A 768 -14.96 2.37 28.28
C GLU A 768 -13.65 3.07 28.70
N ILE A 769 -12.87 2.40 29.56
CA ILE A 769 -11.49 2.78 29.90
C ILE A 769 -10.60 2.79 28.63
N PRO A 770 -9.68 3.75 28.45
CA PRO A 770 -8.86 3.86 27.24
C PRO A 770 -8.07 2.60 26.88
N GLY A 771 -7.53 1.87 27.87
CA GLY A 771 -6.83 0.58 27.65
C GLY A 771 -7.67 -0.55 27.04
N ALA A 772 -8.99 -0.36 26.83
CA ALA A 772 -9.84 -1.32 26.10
C ALA A 772 -9.86 -1.11 24.56
N TYR A 773 -9.18 -0.06 24.06
CA TYR A 773 -9.16 0.38 22.66
C TYR A 773 -7.74 0.32 22.07
N LYS A 774 -7.60 0.18 20.75
CA LYS A 774 -6.31 0.39 20.06
C LYS A 774 -5.94 1.90 20.11
N PRO A 775 -4.64 2.27 20.04
CA PRO A 775 -4.23 3.67 20.05
C PRO A 775 -4.84 4.47 18.90
N ILE A 776 -5.37 5.66 19.18
CA ILE A 776 -6.08 6.47 18.18
C ILE A 776 -5.11 7.13 17.18
N GLU A 777 -3.86 7.39 17.59
CA GLU A 777 -2.76 7.78 16.71
C GLU A 777 -2.49 6.73 15.64
N THR A 778 -2.70 5.46 15.97
CA THR A 778 -2.76 4.38 14.99
C THR A 778 -3.99 4.65 14.11
N VAL A 779 -5.23 4.50 14.61
CA VAL A 779 -6.49 4.67 13.84
C VAL A 779 -6.47 5.83 12.82
N ILE A 780 -5.93 7.01 13.17
CA ILE A 780 -5.89 8.19 12.28
C ILE A 780 -4.76 8.17 11.24
N ASN A 781 -3.52 7.80 11.60
CA ASN A 781 -2.41 7.66 10.63
C ASN A 781 -2.81 6.66 9.53
N GLN A 782 -3.50 5.62 9.97
CA GLN A 782 -3.95 4.51 9.17
C GLN A 782 -5.07 4.87 8.16
N GLN A 783 -5.85 5.94 8.42
CA GLN A 783 -6.92 6.47 7.53
C GLN A 783 -6.48 7.68 6.69
N SER A 784 -5.18 7.98 6.64
CA SER A 784 -4.64 9.19 5.99
C SER A 784 -4.85 9.25 4.46
N ASP A 785 -5.25 8.15 3.83
CA ASP A 785 -5.66 8.02 2.43
C ASP A 785 -7.18 8.23 2.19
N LEU A 786 -7.97 8.22 3.26
CA LEU A 786 -9.43 8.42 3.25
C LEU A 786 -9.80 9.86 3.63
N VAL A 787 -9.08 10.43 4.59
CA VAL A 787 -9.40 11.71 5.23
C VAL A 787 -8.16 12.57 5.49
N GLU A 788 -8.38 13.88 5.59
CA GLU A 788 -7.43 14.88 6.06
C GLU A 788 -7.76 15.26 7.51
N VAL A 789 -6.75 15.41 8.38
CA VAL A 789 -6.95 15.87 9.76
C VAL A 789 -7.08 17.39 9.78
N VAL A 790 -8.29 17.87 10.07
CA VAL A 790 -8.60 19.30 10.20
C VAL A 790 -8.27 19.81 11.60
N ALA A 791 -8.49 18.99 12.63
CA ALA A 791 -8.07 19.28 13.99
C ALA A 791 -7.76 18.00 14.77
N THR A 792 -6.65 18.02 15.50
CA THR A 792 -6.35 17.03 16.55
C THR A 792 -6.87 17.58 17.88
N LEU A 793 -7.79 16.85 18.53
CA LEU A 793 -8.42 17.26 19.78
C LEU A 793 -7.90 16.43 20.95
N LYS A 794 -7.51 17.08 22.05
CA LYS A 794 -7.25 16.46 23.36
C LYS A 794 -8.43 16.70 24.29
N GLN A 795 -8.97 15.65 24.91
CA GLN A 795 -10.03 15.79 25.91
C GLN A 795 -9.54 16.48 27.20
N VAL A 796 -10.39 17.30 27.81
CA VAL A 796 -10.21 17.84 29.19
C VAL A 796 -11.42 17.57 30.10
N LEU A 797 -12.59 17.23 29.55
CA LEU A 797 -13.81 16.89 30.30
C LEU A 797 -14.57 15.76 29.60
N CYS A 798 -15.08 14.79 30.36
CA CYS A 798 -15.99 13.73 29.86
C CYS A 798 -17.21 13.58 30.77
N VAL A 799 -18.41 13.75 30.20
CA VAL A 799 -19.66 13.23 30.76
C VAL A 799 -20.02 11.97 30.00
N LYS A 800 -20.11 10.84 30.70
CA LYS A 800 -20.47 9.55 30.12
C LYS A 800 -21.94 9.23 30.33
N GLY A 801 -22.54 8.62 29.30
CA GLY A 801 -23.92 8.13 29.29
C GLY A 801 -24.21 7.05 30.32
#